data_AF-Q26G82-F1
#
_entry.id   AF-Q26G82-F1
#
_cell.length_a   1.000
_cell.length_b   1.000
_cell.length_c   1.000
_cell.angle_alpha   90.00
_cell.angle_beta   90.00
_cell.angle_gamma   90.00
#
_symmetry.space_group_name_H-M   'P 1'
#
loop_
_entity.id
_entity.type
_entity.pdbx_description
1 polymer ?
#
loop_
_entity_poly.entity_id
_entity_poly.type
_entity_poly.pdbx_seq_one_letter_code
_entity_poly.pdbx_strand_id
1 'polypeptide(L)'
;MNQEYIQPNAWSIIEEGWKPGLVKSSESLFSIGNGAMGQRANFEEQYSGETFQGSYVAGVYYPDKTRVGWWKNGYPEYFAKVLNAPNFIGIDVFIDGEPLDLHKVDKVTDYRRELNMKEGWYERTFVAHLSDDKAVKVIARRFLSLEIDELGVIDYNVTALKGDMKVEFQPYLDAGITNEDSNWDDAFWEIEEIVSEEHQSFIRSRTNKTNFHVCTFMQSELVQNGEHLQYTDHLEQNSKVIRHSASLELQENETVTLRKYAGYCSSLNHQQYELFDAARKVLSHATLTGYDVLLQGQIEQWAQIWAMADITIDGDLKAQQGIRFNIFQLNQTYLGKDARLNIGPKGFTGEKYGGSTYWDTEAYCIPFYMATKDQQVARNLLKYRYEQLDKAIENAEKLGFSNGAALYPMVTMNGEESHNEWEITFEEIHRNGAMVFAIYNYVRYTGDFSYVPEMGLEVMIAIARFWHQRATFSQKANKYMILGVTGPNEYENNVNNNWYTNYLAKWCINQALENLDKVKDGYNDDYQRIIGLTHLSGSETASWREVADQMYEPIDEELGIYLQQDGFLDKEIIPVQELDNKHRPINQKWSWDRILRSCYIKQADVLQGFYFFEDHFSKQELEKHFDFYEPLTVHESSLSPCVHSIQAAKLDRMDQAYEFYLRTSRLDLDDYNKEVEEGCHITSMAGTWMSIVEGFGGLKIVDDKPSFETKLPEQWKGFSFKLNFRNQILHVQVDKSGTQVTSHGTEPVDVIINGEEITLQPQMVNA
;
A
#
# COMPACT_ATOMS: atom_id res chain seq x y z
N MET A 1 -18.04 5.67 -17.67
CA MET A 1 -19.01 4.78 -17.01
C MET A 1 -18.15 3.76 -16.27
N ASN A 2 -18.33 3.66 -14.96
CA ASN A 2 -17.53 2.84 -14.06
C ASN A 2 -17.78 1.35 -14.32
N GLN A 3 -16.83 0.48 -13.98
CA GLN A 3 -16.94 -0.96 -14.23
C GLN A 3 -17.68 -1.64 -13.06
N GLU A 4 -19.02 -1.62 -13.06
CA GLU A 4 -19.80 -2.31 -12.02
C GLU A 4 -20.02 -3.80 -12.37
N TYR A 5 -19.03 -4.66 -12.11
CA TYR A 5 -19.16 -6.11 -12.32
C TYR A 5 -18.96 -6.97 -11.07
N ILE A 6 -18.45 -6.38 -9.98
CA ILE A 6 -18.30 -7.02 -8.67
C ILE A 6 -19.64 -7.03 -7.93
N GLN A 7 -20.07 -8.20 -7.47
CA GLN A 7 -21.29 -8.36 -6.69
C GLN A 7 -21.09 -7.85 -5.25
N PRO A 8 -21.99 -7.01 -4.71
CA PRO A 8 -21.91 -6.57 -3.32
C PRO A 8 -22.03 -7.74 -2.33
N ASN A 9 -21.03 -7.91 -1.48
CA ASN A 9 -21.01 -8.89 -0.40
C ASN A 9 -20.18 -8.35 0.77
N ALA A 10 -20.60 -8.63 2.00
CA ALA A 10 -19.99 -8.05 3.19
C ALA A 10 -18.58 -8.56 3.50
N TRP A 11 -18.20 -9.75 3.01
CA TRP A 11 -16.93 -10.41 3.34
C TRP A 11 -16.19 -10.95 2.11
N SER A 12 -16.77 -10.82 0.93
CA SER A 12 -16.18 -11.34 -0.31
C SER A 12 -16.20 -10.30 -1.43
N ILE A 13 -15.17 -10.36 -2.28
CA ILE A 13 -15.23 -9.83 -3.64
C ILE A 13 -15.68 -10.97 -4.54
N ILE A 14 -16.76 -10.78 -5.29
CA ILE A 14 -17.37 -11.84 -6.10
C ILE A 14 -17.55 -11.33 -7.53
N GLU A 15 -17.00 -12.08 -8.48
CA GLU A 15 -17.25 -11.91 -9.92
C GLU A 15 -18.02 -13.14 -10.41
N GLU A 16 -19.11 -12.90 -11.16
CA GLU A 16 -19.93 -13.95 -11.76
C GLU A 16 -20.06 -13.75 -13.27
N GLY A 17 -20.05 -14.87 -13.99
CA GLY A 17 -20.10 -14.91 -15.45
C GLY A 17 -18.73 -14.71 -16.09
N TRP A 18 -18.48 -15.45 -17.17
CA TRP A 18 -17.21 -15.39 -17.88
C TRP A 18 -17.10 -14.12 -18.74
N LYS A 19 -16.13 -13.26 -18.43
CA LYS A 19 -15.90 -11.97 -19.11
C LYS A 19 -14.40 -11.84 -19.45
N PRO A 20 -13.93 -12.39 -20.59
CA PRO A 20 -12.51 -12.43 -20.92
C PRO A 20 -11.85 -11.05 -21.01
N GLY A 21 -12.61 -10.01 -21.40
CA GLY A 21 -12.10 -8.63 -21.46
C GLY A 21 -11.85 -7.96 -20.10
N LEU A 22 -12.17 -8.62 -18.98
CA LEU A 22 -11.94 -8.10 -17.63
C LEU A 22 -10.82 -8.85 -16.88
N VAL A 23 -10.16 -9.83 -17.52
CA VAL A 23 -9.21 -10.72 -16.82
C VAL A 23 -8.08 -9.95 -16.16
N LYS A 24 -7.43 -8.98 -16.84
CA LYS A 24 -6.37 -8.16 -16.23
C LYS A 24 -6.84 -7.34 -15.03
N SER A 25 -8.07 -6.81 -15.07
CA SER A 25 -8.66 -6.08 -13.94
C SER A 25 -8.97 -7.02 -12.76
N SER A 26 -9.57 -8.18 -13.04
CA SER A 26 -9.88 -9.20 -12.02
C SER A 26 -8.63 -9.84 -11.44
N GLU A 27 -7.53 -9.93 -12.18
CA GLU A 27 -6.22 -10.33 -11.65
C GLU A 27 -5.73 -9.39 -10.55
N SER A 28 -5.89 -8.07 -10.74
CA SER A 28 -5.54 -7.07 -9.73
C SER A 28 -6.45 -7.16 -8.51
N LEU A 29 -7.77 -7.13 -8.71
CA LEU A 29 -8.76 -7.07 -7.62
C LEU A 29 -8.72 -8.29 -6.71
N PHE A 30 -8.42 -9.46 -7.26
CA PHE A 30 -8.39 -10.72 -6.51
C PHE A 30 -6.97 -11.11 -6.07
N SER A 31 -6.00 -10.20 -6.17
CA SER A 31 -4.62 -10.43 -5.71
C SER A 31 -4.58 -10.80 -4.23
N ILE A 32 -3.62 -11.67 -3.89
CA ILE A 32 -3.37 -12.13 -2.52
C ILE A 32 -1.90 -11.89 -2.13
N GLY A 33 -1.65 -11.75 -0.83
CA GLY A 33 -0.33 -11.47 -0.25
C GLY A 33 -0.15 -12.17 1.10
N ASN A 34 0.97 -11.94 1.76
CA ASN A 34 1.15 -12.24 3.18
C ASN A 34 2.22 -11.33 3.82
N GLY A 35 2.50 -10.18 3.20
CA GLY A 35 3.60 -9.28 3.58
C GLY A 35 5.00 -9.73 3.14
N ALA A 36 5.25 -11.02 2.91
CA ALA A 36 6.54 -11.55 2.46
C ALA A 36 6.58 -11.82 0.95
N MET A 37 5.44 -12.16 0.36
CA MET A 37 5.24 -12.31 -1.07
C MET A 37 3.80 -11.94 -1.44
N GLY A 38 3.55 -11.79 -2.74
CA GLY A 38 2.19 -11.70 -3.25
C GLY A 38 2.06 -12.11 -4.70
N GLN A 39 0.82 -12.25 -5.12
CA GLN A 39 0.44 -12.92 -6.35
C GLN A 39 -0.86 -12.32 -6.89
N ARG A 40 -0.80 -11.83 -8.13
CA ARG A 40 -1.99 -11.47 -8.91
C ARG A 40 -2.87 -12.70 -9.11
N ALA A 41 -4.18 -12.52 -9.27
CA ALA A 41 -5.12 -13.62 -9.50
C ALA A 41 -5.08 -14.20 -10.93
N ASN A 42 -3.86 -14.42 -11.44
CA ASN A 42 -3.60 -15.19 -12.65
C ASN A 42 -4.12 -16.63 -12.47
N PHE A 43 -4.51 -17.25 -13.58
CA PHE A 43 -4.96 -18.62 -13.59
C PHE A 43 -3.79 -19.57 -13.40
N GLU A 44 -4.06 -20.66 -12.69
CA GLU A 44 -3.10 -21.74 -12.47
C GLU A 44 -2.87 -22.50 -13.79
N GLU A 45 -3.93 -22.78 -14.55
CA GLU A 45 -3.87 -23.40 -15.88
C GLU A 45 -3.59 -22.40 -17.02
N GLN A 46 -3.38 -22.96 -18.22
CA GLN A 46 -3.14 -22.19 -19.42
C GLN A 46 -4.28 -21.20 -19.70
N TYR A 47 -3.90 -19.97 -20.04
CA TYR A 47 -4.82 -18.96 -20.54
C TYR A 47 -4.15 -18.17 -21.66
N SER A 48 -4.68 -18.32 -22.88
CA SER A 48 -4.10 -17.65 -24.07
C SER A 48 -4.69 -16.27 -24.38
N GLY A 49 -5.65 -15.81 -23.58
CA GLY A 49 -6.19 -14.45 -23.68
C GLY A 49 -5.26 -13.40 -23.04
N GLU A 50 -5.71 -12.15 -23.01
CA GLU A 50 -4.96 -11.07 -22.37
C GLU A 50 -4.90 -11.25 -20.84
N THR A 51 -3.69 -11.35 -20.31
CA THR A 51 -3.36 -11.56 -18.90
C THR A 51 -2.14 -10.73 -18.54
N PHE A 52 -1.98 -10.39 -17.27
CA PHE A 52 -0.78 -9.77 -16.73
C PHE A 52 -0.26 -10.64 -15.59
N GLN A 53 0.70 -11.51 -15.90
CA GLN A 53 1.37 -12.38 -14.94
C GLN A 53 2.12 -11.53 -13.90
N GLY A 54 1.86 -11.75 -12.60
CA GLY A 54 2.58 -11.05 -11.54
C GLY A 54 2.70 -11.85 -10.26
N SER A 55 3.94 -12.20 -9.91
CA SER A 55 4.35 -12.77 -8.64
C SER A 55 5.45 -11.89 -8.06
N TYR A 56 5.44 -11.62 -6.75
CA TYR A 56 6.34 -10.64 -6.15
C TYR A 56 6.93 -11.17 -4.85
N VAL A 57 8.22 -10.93 -4.63
CA VAL A 57 8.92 -11.26 -3.38
C VAL A 57 9.31 -9.95 -2.69
N ALA A 58 8.88 -9.77 -1.44
CA ALA A 58 9.09 -8.52 -0.72
C ALA A 58 10.59 -8.23 -0.55
N GLY A 59 10.97 -6.96 -0.79
CA GLY A 59 12.35 -6.50 -0.69
C GLY A 59 13.29 -6.93 -1.82
N VAL A 60 12.83 -7.76 -2.77
CA VAL A 60 13.64 -8.14 -3.94
C VAL A 60 13.36 -7.19 -5.08
N TYR A 61 14.37 -6.38 -5.41
CA TYR A 61 14.25 -5.33 -6.42
C TYR A 61 15.42 -5.32 -7.40
N TYR A 62 15.25 -4.57 -8.49
CA TYR A 62 16.24 -4.37 -9.53
C TYR A 62 16.44 -2.88 -9.85
N PRO A 63 17.69 -2.40 -9.91
CA PRO A 63 18.01 -1.04 -10.36
C PRO A 63 17.99 -0.99 -11.90
N ASP A 64 16.84 -0.65 -12.47
CA ASP A 64 16.69 -0.47 -13.90
C ASP A 64 17.30 0.87 -14.34
N LYS A 65 18.13 0.87 -15.39
CA LYS A 65 18.91 2.06 -15.74
C LYS A 65 17.98 3.21 -16.11
N THR A 66 18.21 4.38 -15.51
CA THR A 66 17.38 5.57 -15.76
C THR A 66 17.34 5.91 -17.23
N ARG A 67 16.13 6.07 -17.75
CA ARG A 67 15.85 6.50 -19.12
C ARG A 67 15.12 7.84 -19.07
N VAL A 68 15.77 8.89 -19.58
CA VAL A 68 15.23 10.25 -19.64
C VAL A 68 15.53 10.88 -20.99
N GLY A 69 14.69 11.82 -21.43
CA GLY A 69 14.94 12.58 -22.66
C GLY A 69 16.17 13.48 -22.56
N TRP A 70 16.37 14.12 -21.40
CA TRP A 70 17.48 15.04 -21.14
C TRP A 70 17.99 14.87 -19.71
N TRP A 71 19.26 14.49 -19.56
CA TRP A 71 19.87 14.34 -18.24
C TRP A 71 19.99 15.68 -17.50
N LYS A 72 19.68 15.66 -16.20
CA LYS A 72 19.91 16.77 -15.27
C LYS A 72 20.87 16.31 -14.19
N ASN A 73 21.82 17.17 -13.81
CA ASN A 73 22.71 16.88 -12.69
C ASN A 73 21.87 16.68 -11.42
N GLY A 74 22.13 15.60 -10.70
CA GLY A 74 21.33 15.17 -9.56
C GLY A 74 20.39 14.00 -9.84
N TYR A 75 20.10 13.67 -11.11
CA TYR A 75 19.24 12.52 -11.41
C TYR A 75 19.84 11.21 -10.90
N PRO A 76 18.99 10.28 -10.44
CA PRO A 76 19.45 8.96 -10.06
C PRO A 76 19.87 8.16 -11.29
N GLU A 77 20.85 7.29 -11.10
CA GLU A 77 21.40 6.46 -12.18
C GLU A 77 20.46 5.30 -12.57
N TYR A 78 19.53 4.96 -11.68
CA TYR A 78 18.53 3.92 -11.88
C TYR A 78 17.17 4.28 -11.28
N PHE A 79 16.13 3.61 -11.76
CA PHE A 79 14.81 3.54 -11.15
C PHE A 79 14.64 2.13 -10.56
N ALA A 80 14.55 2.02 -9.24
CA ALA A 80 14.37 0.73 -8.58
C ALA A 80 12.95 0.18 -8.80
N LYS A 81 12.86 -1.13 -9.06
CA LYS A 81 11.58 -1.82 -9.29
C LYS A 81 11.55 -3.17 -8.58
N VAL A 82 10.46 -3.50 -7.90
CA VAL A 82 10.13 -4.87 -7.50
C VAL A 82 9.95 -5.68 -8.77
N LEU A 83 10.55 -6.87 -8.78
CA LEU A 83 10.54 -7.75 -9.94
C LEU A 83 9.33 -8.66 -9.96
N ASN A 84 8.85 -8.95 -11.16
CA ASN A 84 8.06 -10.15 -11.36
C ASN A 84 8.96 -11.37 -11.11
N ALA A 85 8.61 -12.16 -10.12
CA ALA A 85 9.35 -13.31 -9.65
C ALA A 85 9.00 -14.56 -10.49
N PRO A 86 9.85 -15.59 -10.49
CA PRO A 86 9.53 -16.87 -11.15
C PRO A 86 8.17 -17.41 -10.72
N ASN A 87 7.32 -17.78 -11.67
CA ASN A 87 5.96 -18.23 -11.40
C ASN A 87 5.96 -19.59 -10.68
N PHE A 88 5.34 -19.63 -9.50
CA PHE A 88 5.15 -20.85 -8.72
C PHE A 88 3.74 -21.44 -8.77
N ILE A 89 2.74 -20.72 -9.29
CA ILE A 89 1.33 -21.16 -9.24
C ILE A 89 0.94 -22.12 -10.37
N GLY A 90 1.76 -22.24 -11.40
CA GLY A 90 1.43 -22.95 -12.64
C GLY A 90 1.04 -24.42 -12.46
N ILE A 91 -0.13 -24.79 -13.00
CA ILE A 91 -0.68 -26.15 -13.11
C ILE A 91 -1.35 -26.25 -14.47
N ASP A 92 -0.62 -26.70 -15.49
CA ASP A 92 -1.24 -26.97 -16.79
C ASP A 92 -2.14 -28.20 -16.67
N VAL A 93 -3.36 -28.13 -17.22
CA VAL A 93 -4.34 -29.21 -17.16
C VAL A 93 -4.73 -29.60 -18.57
N PHE A 94 -4.70 -30.89 -18.88
CA PHE A 94 -5.13 -31.43 -20.17
C PHE A 94 -6.27 -32.42 -19.98
N ILE A 95 -7.27 -32.33 -20.85
CA ILE A 95 -8.43 -33.22 -20.90
C ILE A 95 -8.37 -33.97 -22.23
N ASP A 96 -8.19 -35.29 -22.19
CA ASP A 96 -7.97 -36.15 -23.36
C ASP A 96 -6.81 -35.66 -24.28
N GLY A 97 -5.82 -34.98 -23.71
CA GLY A 97 -4.66 -34.42 -24.41
C GLY A 97 -4.84 -33.00 -24.93
N GLU A 98 -6.03 -32.40 -24.81
CA GLU A 98 -6.29 -31.00 -25.16
C GLU A 98 -6.11 -30.08 -23.94
N PRO A 99 -5.44 -28.92 -24.06
CA PRO A 99 -5.22 -28.03 -22.93
C PRO A 99 -6.54 -27.37 -22.47
N LEU A 100 -6.74 -27.34 -21.16
CA LEU A 100 -7.80 -26.56 -20.53
C LEU A 100 -7.43 -25.08 -20.57
N ASP A 101 -7.99 -24.36 -21.55
CA ASP A 101 -7.79 -22.92 -21.74
C ASP A 101 -9.15 -22.23 -21.91
N LEU A 102 -9.55 -21.43 -20.91
CA LEU A 102 -10.85 -20.75 -20.90
C LEU A 102 -11.06 -19.78 -22.07
N HIS A 103 -9.97 -19.37 -22.75
CA HIS A 103 -10.07 -18.54 -23.94
C HIS A 103 -10.45 -19.34 -25.20
N LYS A 104 -10.22 -20.66 -25.21
CA LYS A 104 -10.37 -21.53 -26.38
C LYS A 104 -11.50 -22.56 -26.30
N VAL A 105 -11.96 -22.90 -25.10
CA VAL A 105 -13.07 -23.85 -24.93
C VAL A 105 -14.36 -23.34 -25.59
N ASP A 106 -15.22 -24.27 -26.03
CA ASP A 106 -16.47 -23.94 -26.74
C ASP A 106 -17.39 -23.05 -25.91
N LYS A 107 -17.43 -23.29 -24.59
CA LYS A 107 -18.27 -22.54 -23.67
C LYS A 107 -17.79 -22.64 -22.23
N VAL A 108 -17.92 -21.53 -21.51
CA VAL A 108 -17.77 -21.48 -20.05
C VAL A 108 -19.13 -21.19 -19.41
N THR A 109 -19.55 -22.02 -18.45
CA THR A 109 -20.75 -21.79 -17.62
C THR A 109 -20.40 -21.80 -16.14
N ASP A 110 -21.31 -21.29 -15.31
CA ASP A 110 -21.20 -21.30 -13.85
C ASP A 110 -19.88 -20.72 -13.34
N TYR A 111 -19.32 -19.76 -14.09
CA TYR A 111 -18.10 -19.06 -13.73
C TYR A 111 -18.35 -18.17 -12.52
N ARG A 112 -17.56 -18.39 -11.48
CA ARG A 112 -17.54 -17.60 -10.26
C ARG A 112 -16.11 -17.48 -9.75
N ARG A 113 -15.69 -16.26 -9.45
CA ARG A 113 -14.43 -15.94 -8.77
C ARG A 113 -14.76 -15.29 -7.44
N GLU A 114 -14.14 -15.74 -6.37
CA GLU A 114 -14.33 -15.22 -5.02
C GLU A 114 -12.99 -14.97 -4.34
N LEU A 115 -12.84 -13.79 -3.76
CA LEU A 115 -11.84 -13.50 -2.75
C LEU A 115 -12.57 -13.39 -1.42
N ASN A 116 -12.46 -14.41 -0.56
CA ASN A 116 -13.03 -14.39 0.77
C ASN A 116 -12.06 -13.66 1.71
N MET A 117 -12.41 -12.43 2.04
CA MET A 117 -11.57 -11.55 2.86
C MET A 117 -11.58 -11.96 4.33
N LYS A 118 -12.67 -12.59 4.79
CA LYS A 118 -12.82 -13.04 6.18
C LYS A 118 -11.88 -14.18 6.52
N GLU A 119 -11.71 -15.10 5.58
CA GLU A 119 -10.98 -16.34 5.75
C GLU A 119 -9.63 -16.36 5.01
N GLY A 120 -9.37 -15.38 4.15
CA GLY A 120 -8.04 -15.18 3.58
C GLY A 120 -7.69 -16.07 2.40
N TRP A 121 -8.66 -16.46 1.60
CA TRP A 121 -8.45 -17.32 0.43
C TRP A 121 -9.12 -16.78 -0.83
N TYR A 122 -8.55 -17.17 -1.97
CA TYR A 122 -9.06 -16.95 -3.31
C TYR A 122 -9.61 -18.27 -3.87
N GLU A 123 -10.75 -18.24 -4.56
CA GLU A 123 -11.32 -19.41 -5.24
C GLU A 123 -11.89 -19.03 -6.61
N ARG A 124 -11.68 -19.90 -7.59
CA ARG A 124 -12.32 -19.83 -8.90
C ARG A 124 -13.04 -21.14 -9.20
N THR A 125 -14.32 -21.06 -9.49
CA THR A 125 -15.19 -22.17 -9.88
C THR A 125 -15.74 -21.93 -11.28
N PHE A 126 -15.72 -22.94 -12.14
CA PHE A 126 -16.33 -22.87 -13.47
C PHE A 126 -16.63 -24.25 -14.03
N VAL A 127 -17.48 -24.28 -15.05
CA VAL A 127 -17.66 -25.44 -15.93
C VAL A 127 -17.15 -25.09 -17.32
N ALA A 128 -16.15 -25.84 -17.79
CA ALA A 128 -15.62 -25.74 -19.14
C ALA A 128 -16.22 -26.85 -20.01
N HIS A 129 -16.90 -26.46 -21.08
CA HIS A 129 -17.41 -27.37 -22.11
C HIS A 129 -16.38 -27.42 -23.23
N LEU A 130 -15.70 -28.56 -23.37
CA LEU A 130 -14.66 -28.76 -24.38
C LEU A 130 -15.25 -29.21 -25.72
N SER A 131 -16.39 -29.90 -25.68
CA SER A 131 -17.18 -30.34 -26.82
C SER A 131 -18.63 -30.61 -26.40
N ASP A 132 -19.50 -30.98 -27.35
CA ASP A 132 -20.89 -31.38 -27.07
C ASP A 132 -21.02 -32.55 -26.08
N ASP A 133 -20.00 -33.41 -25.95
CA ASP A 133 -19.99 -34.62 -25.13
C ASP A 133 -18.97 -34.61 -23.98
N LYS A 134 -18.17 -33.54 -23.83
CA LYS A 134 -17.14 -33.41 -22.79
C LYS A 134 -17.26 -32.10 -22.03
N ALA A 135 -17.40 -32.20 -20.71
CA ALA A 135 -17.41 -31.04 -19.82
C ALA A 135 -16.74 -31.37 -18.50
N VAL A 136 -15.99 -30.41 -17.96
CA VAL A 136 -15.34 -30.50 -16.65
C VAL A 136 -15.77 -29.36 -15.75
N LYS A 137 -15.93 -29.65 -14.46
CA LYS A 137 -16.02 -28.63 -13.42
C LYS A 137 -14.65 -28.48 -12.77
N VAL A 138 -14.23 -27.23 -12.62
CA VAL A 138 -13.02 -26.89 -11.87
C VAL A 138 -13.37 -26.08 -10.64
N ILE A 139 -12.69 -26.37 -9.53
CA ILE A 139 -12.63 -25.53 -8.33
C ILE A 139 -11.15 -25.38 -7.97
N ALA A 140 -10.60 -24.19 -8.19
CA ALA A 140 -9.22 -23.84 -7.86
C ALA A 140 -9.23 -22.89 -6.66
N ARG A 141 -8.80 -23.36 -5.48
CA ARG A 141 -8.65 -22.53 -4.28
C ARG A 141 -7.18 -22.31 -3.96
N ARG A 142 -6.83 -21.09 -3.55
CA ARG A 142 -5.46 -20.69 -3.22
C ARG A 142 -5.41 -19.74 -2.04
N PHE A 143 -4.37 -19.84 -1.23
CA PHE A 143 -4.01 -18.84 -0.23
C PHE A 143 -2.48 -18.76 -0.05
N LEU A 144 -2.01 -17.63 0.46
CA LEU A 144 -0.63 -17.47 0.94
C LEU A 144 -0.68 -17.47 2.47
N SER A 145 0.13 -18.32 3.09
CA SER A 145 0.07 -18.54 4.53
C SER A 145 0.51 -17.29 5.28
N LEU A 146 -0.29 -16.86 6.25
CA LEU A 146 0.09 -15.83 7.21
C LEU A 146 1.01 -16.36 8.33
N GLU A 147 1.12 -17.68 8.51
CA GLU A 147 1.96 -18.30 9.53
C GLU A 147 3.35 -18.67 9.00
N ILE A 148 3.41 -19.15 7.76
CA ILE A 148 4.64 -19.58 7.09
C ILE A 148 4.87 -18.63 5.91
N ASP A 149 5.68 -17.60 6.13
CA ASP A 149 5.85 -16.48 5.20
C ASP A 149 6.24 -16.92 3.78
N GLU A 150 7.00 -18.01 3.64
CA GLU A 150 7.46 -18.54 2.35
C GLU A 150 6.44 -19.42 1.60
N LEU A 151 5.29 -19.76 2.17
CA LEU A 151 4.39 -20.82 1.67
C LEU A 151 3.09 -20.28 1.06
N GLY A 152 2.83 -20.68 -0.20
CA GLY A 152 1.54 -20.67 -0.85
C GLY A 152 0.99 -22.08 -1.02
N VAL A 153 -0.34 -22.20 -1.01
CA VAL A 153 -1.04 -23.48 -1.12
C VAL A 153 -2.14 -23.36 -2.17
N ILE A 154 -2.23 -24.35 -3.06
CA ILE A 154 -3.25 -24.45 -4.11
C ILE A 154 -3.94 -25.82 -4.00
N ASP A 155 -5.27 -25.83 -4.00
CA ASP A 155 -6.11 -27.01 -4.07
C ASP A 155 -6.94 -26.93 -5.37
N TYR A 156 -6.52 -27.70 -6.38
CA TYR A 156 -7.07 -27.65 -7.74
C TYR A 156 -7.87 -28.91 -8.04
N ASN A 157 -9.19 -28.78 -8.09
CA ASN A 157 -10.13 -29.88 -8.26
C ASN A 157 -10.64 -29.93 -9.69
N VAL A 158 -10.64 -31.11 -10.32
CA VAL A 158 -11.26 -31.37 -11.62
C VAL A 158 -12.29 -32.48 -11.46
N THR A 159 -13.53 -32.22 -11.84
CA THR A 159 -14.62 -33.19 -11.88
C THR A 159 -15.06 -33.43 -13.31
N ALA A 160 -15.10 -34.69 -13.74
CA ALA A 160 -15.65 -35.07 -15.04
C ALA A 160 -17.18 -34.93 -15.00
N LEU A 161 -17.75 -33.86 -15.56
CA LEU A 161 -19.21 -33.65 -15.53
C LEU A 161 -19.95 -34.38 -16.64
N LYS A 162 -19.28 -34.63 -17.76
CA LYS A 162 -19.87 -35.30 -18.91
C LYS A 162 -18.83 -36.12 -19.65
N GLY A 163 -19.08 -37.41 -19.76
CA GLY A 163 -18.21 -38.39 -20.39
C GLY A 163 -16.98 -38.75 -19.53
N ASP A 164 -16.55 -40.00 -19.65
CA ASP A 164 -15.28 -40.47 -19.08
C ASP A 164 -14.12 -39.81 -19.81
N MET A 165 -13.04 -39.46 -19.11
CA MET A 165 -11.93 -38.71 -19.69
C MET A 165 -10.60 -39.00 -19.01
N LYS A 166 -9.53 -38.83 -19.76
CA LYS A 166 -8.18 -38.79 -19.21
C LYS A 166 -7.87 -37.35 -18.78
N VAL A 167 -7.57 -37.15 -17.50
CA VAL A 167 -7.08 -35.87 -16.98
C VAL A 167 -5.60 -35.98 -16.70
N GLU A 168 -4.85 -35.02 -17.22
CA GLU A 168 -3.43 -34.87 -16.97
C GLU A 168 -3.16 -33.52 -16.30
N PHE A 169 -2.55 -33.56 -15.12
CA PHE A 169 -2.02 -32.38 -14.46
C PHE A 169 -0.53 -32.27 -14.70
N GLN A 170 -0.08 -31.04 -14.93
CA GLN A 170 1.33 -30.71 -15.12
C GLN A 170 1.71 -29.51 -14.24
N PRO A 171 1.91 -29.70 -12.92
CA PRO A 171 2.42 -28.63 -12.07
C PRO A 171 3.84 -28.25 -12.49
N TYR A 172 4.12 -26.95 -12.55
CA TYR A 172 5.42 -26.45 -12.99
C TYR A 172 5.91 -25.24 -12.19
N LEU A 173 7.21 -24.99 -12.26
CA LEU A 173 7.83 -23.71 -11.93
C LEU A 173 8.38 -23.09 -13.21
N ASP A 174 8.20 -21.78 -13.38
CA ASP A 174 8.70 -21.06 -14.55
C ASP A 174 9.50 -19.81 -14.14
N ALA A 175 10.80 -19.82 -14.42
CA ALA A 175 11.68 -18.67 -14.21
C ALA A 175 11.94 -17.85 -15.50
N GLY A 176 11.23 -18.15 -16.58
CA GLY A 176 11.26 -17.43 -17.85
C GLY A 176 10.46 -16.12 -17.87
N ILE A 177 10.12 -15.57 -16.71
CA ILE A 177 9.23 -14.43 -16.51
C ILE A 177 9.91 -13.11 -16.91
N THR A 178 9.09 -12.16 -17.39
CA THR A 178 9.48 -10.78 -17.71
C THR A 178 8.56 -9.79 -17.01
N ASN A 179 9.03 -8.55 -16.83
CA ASN A 179 8.21 -7.43 -16.42
C ASN A 179 7.62 -6.72 -17.65
N GLU A 180 6.37 -6.23 -17.57
CA GLU A 180 5.78 -5.39 -18.63
C GLU A 180 6.43 -4.00 -18.67
N ASP A 181 6.96 -3.52 -17.54
CA ASP A 181 7.46 -2.16 -17.38
C ASP A 181 8.98 -1.96 -17.60
N SER A 182 9.69 -2.92 -18.22
CA SER A 182 11.15 -2.84 -18.42
C SER A 182 11.58 -1.65 -19.29
N ASN A 183 12.60 -0.88 -18.86
CA ASN A 183 13.09 0.27 -19.64
C ASN A 183 13.82 -0.13 -20.93
N TRP A 184 14.43 -1.32 -20.94
CA TRP A 184 15.38 -1.80 -21.96
C TRP A 184 15.15 -3.26 -22.39
N ASP A 185 14.05 -3.89 -22.00
CA ASP A 185 13.76 -5.32 -22.23
C ASP A 185 14.87 -6.26 -21.69
N ASP A 186 15.60 -5.81 -20.67
CA ASP A 186 16.69 -6.58 -20.05
C ASP A 186 16.13 -7.78 -19.28
N ALA A 187 16.87 -8.90 -19.29
CA ALA A 187 16.61 -9.98 -18.37
C ALA A 187 16.98 -9.56 -16.94
N PHE A 188 16.01 -9.58 -16.02
CA PHE A 188 16.24 -9.21 -14.63
C PHE A 188 16.80 -10.35 -13.78
N TRP A 189 16.49 -11.58 -14.17
CA TRP A 189 16.92 -12.81 -13.49
C TRP A 189 17.96 -13.58 -14.31
N GLU A 190 18.95 -14.12 -13.63
CA GLU A 190 19.75 -15.26 -14.09
C GLU A 190 19.29 -16.51 -13.36
N ILE A 191 19.10 -17.60 -14.08
CA ILE A 191 18.77 -18.91 -13.52
C ILE A 191 20.09 -19.61 -13.23
N GLU A 192 20.37 -19.86 -11.96
CA GLU A 192 21.63 -20.48 -11.53
C GLU A 192 21.52 -22.00 -11.54
N GLU A 193 20.40 -22.52 -11.04
CA GLU A 193 20.25 -23.95 -10.80
C GLU A 193 18.78 -24.37 -10.79
N ILE A 194 18.49 -25.51 -11.42
CA ILE A 194 17.19 -26.17 -11.42
C ILE A 194 17.40 -27.60 -10.93
N VAL A 195 16.72 -27.96 -9.85
CA VAL A 195 16.83 -29.28 -9.19
C VAL A 195 15.45 -29.92 -9.08
N SER A 196 15.39 -31.22 -9.36
CA SER A 196 14.22 -32.06 -9.09
C SER A 196 14.64 -33.25 -8.25
N GLU A 197 13.91 -33.52 -7.17
CA GLU A 197 14.12 -34.68 -6.32
C GLU A 197 12.76 -35.25 -5.90
N GLU A 198 12.47 -36.48 -6.31
CA GLU A 198 11.16 -37.11 -6.11
C GLU A 198 10.04 -36.19 -6.63
N HIS A 199 9.13 -35.75 -5.77
CA HIS A 199 8.00 -34.86 -6.09
C HIS A 199 8.29 -33.38 -5.79
N GLN A 200 9.54 -33.03 -5.45
CA GLN A 200 9.96 -31.66 -5.16
C GLN A 200 10.74 -31.08 -6.34
N SER A 201 10.48 -29.81 -6.66
CA SER A 201 11.28 -29.04 -7.62
C SER A 201 11.70 -27.72 -7.04
N PHE A 202 12.88 -27.26 -7.43
CA PHE A 202 13.49 -26.01 -6.99
C PHE A 202 14.14 -25.31 -8.18
N ILE A 203 13.94 -23.99 -8.28
CA ILE A 203 14.70 -23.11 -9.15
C ILE A 203 15.37 -22.05 -8.28
N ARG A 204 16.71 -21.96 -8.30
CA ARG A 204 17.43 -20.81 -7.74
C ARG A 204 17.72 -19.81 -8.84
N SER A 205 17.20 -18.61 -8.67
CA SER A 205 17.42 -17.47 -9.55
C SER A 205 18.13 -16.35 -8.80
N ARG A 206 18.98 -15.60 -9.50
CA ARG A 206 19.70 -14.44 -8.98
C ARG A 206 19.33 -13.20 -9.77
N THR A 207 19.07 -12.09 -9.09
CA THR A 207 18.88 -10.80 -9.76
C THR A 207 20.20 -10.29 -10.33
N ASN A 208 20.24 -9.89 -11.60
CA ASN A 208 21.49 -9.62 -12.32
C ASN A 208 22.35 -8.47 -11.75
N LYS A 209 21.76 -7.48 -11.08
CA LYS A 209 22.47 -6.29 -10.54
C LYS A 209 22.57 -6.24 -9.02
N THR A 210 21.54 -6.70 -8.31
CA THR A 210 21.43 -6.61 -6.85
C THR A 210 21.87 -7.88 -6.12
N ASN A 211 22.10 -8.99 -6.83
CA ASN A 211 22.51 -10.28 -6.27
C ASN A 211 21.59 -10.80 -5.14
N PHE A 212 20.30 -10.49 -5.18
CA PHE A 212 19.33 -11.26 -4.42
C PHE A 212 19.21 -12.65 -5.03
N HIS A 213 19.31 -13.68 -4.20
CA HIS A 213 19.05 -15.05 -4.61
C HIS A 213 17.67 -15.47 -4.10
N VAL A 214 16.85 -16.03 -4.98
CA VAL A 214 15.51 -16.51 -4.67
C VAL A 214 15.42 -17.97 -5.10
N CYS A 215 15.05 -18.84 -4.17
CA CYS A 215 14.63 -20.20 -4.47
C CYS A 215 13.12 -20.24 -4.60
N THR A 216 12.65 -20.50 -5.80
CA THR A 216 11.25 -20.84 -6.08
C THR A 216 11.10 -22.34 -5.95
N PHE A 217 10.11 -22.81 -5.21
CA PHE A 217 9.95 -24.24 -4.92
C PHE A 217 8.52 -24.72 -5.12
N MET A 218 8.36 -26.01 -5.38
CA MET A 218 7.07 -26.68 -5.32
C MET A 218 7.19 -28.14 -4.84
N GLN A 219 6.11 -28.64 -4.27
CA GLN A 219 5.79 -30.05 -4.14
C GLN A 219 4.30 -30.23 -4.41
N SER A 220 3.92 -31.29 -5.12
CA SER A 220 2.52 -31.59 -5.41
C SER A 220 2.09 -32.96 -4.90
N GLU A 221 0.82 -33.08 -4.55
CA GLU A 221 0.15 -34.32 -4.13
C GLU A 221 -1.12 -34.49 -4.95
N LEU A 222 -1.44 -35.73 -5.32
CA LEU A 222 -2.66 -36.06 -6.02
C LEU A 222 -3.59 -36.82 -5.08
N VAL A 223 -4.85 -36.39 -5.01
CA VAL A 223 -5.85 -36.95 -4.09
C VAL A 223 -7.10 -37.32 -4.88
N GLN A 224 -7.60 -38.54 -4.69
CA GLN A 224 -8.89 -38.99 -5.21
C GLN A 224 -9.64 -39.72 -4.09
N ASN A 225 -10.91 -39.39 -3.86
CA ASN A 225 -11.72 -39.97 -2.79
C ASN A 225 -11.08 -39.88 -1.37
N GLY A 226 -10.27 -38.85 -1.12
CA GLY A 226 -9.55 -38.67 0.15
C GLY A 226 -8.29 -39.52 0.31
N GLU A 227 -7.91 -40.32 -0.69
CA GLU A 227 -6.69 -41.11 -0.69
C GLU A 227 -5.60 -40.46 -1.55
N HIS A 228 -4.36 -40.48 -1.06
CA HIS A 228 -3.19 -40.02 -1.82
C HIS A 228 -2.86 -41.03 -2.91
N LEU A 229 -2.85 -40.58 -4.16
CA LEU A 229 -2.44 -41.38 -5.30
C LEU A 229 -0.92 -41.23 -5.49
N GLN A 230 -0.23 -42.36 -5.63
CA GLN A 230 1.11 -42.33 -6.20
C GLN A 230 0.99 -42.10 -7.70
N TYR A 231 1.63 -41.07 -8.21
CA TYR A 231 1.76 -40.88 -9.65
C TYR A 231 3.23 -40.89 -10.05
N THR A 232 3.49 -41.46 -11.22
CA THR A 232 4.83 -41.54 -11.78
C THR A 232 5.13 -40.21 -12.45
N ASP A 233 6.09 -39.47 -11.92
CA ASP A 233 6.51 -38.21 -12.53
C ASP A 233 7.19 -38.49 -13.87
N HIS A 234 6.60 -38.03 -14.97
CA HIS A 234 7.44 -37.63 -16.09
C HIS A 234 7.89 -36.20 -15.83
N LEU A 235 9.21 -36.06 -15.63
CA LEU A 235 9.89 -34.80 -15.48
C LEU A 235 10.20 -34.23 -16.87
N GLU A 236 9.64 -33.06 -17.17
CA GLU A 236 10.11 -32.21 -18.26
C GLU A 236 10.89 -31.03 -17.68
N GLN A 237 12.12 -30.86 -18.14
CA GLN A 237 12.99 -29.77 -17.69
C GLN A 237 13.68 -29.15 -18.89
N ASN A 238 13.63 -27.82 -18.96
CA ASN A 238 14.47 -27.03 -19.84
C ASN A 238 15.26 -26.00 -19.01
N SER A 239 15.89 -25.01 -19.65
CA SER A 239 16.70 -24.02 -18.94
C SER A 239 15.91 -23.01 -18.09
N LYS A 240 14.58 -22.99 -18.20
CA LYS A 240 13.69 -22.02 -17.56
C LYS A 240 12.56 -22.64 -16.75
N VAL A 241 12.09 -23.81 -17.17
CA VAL A 241 10.90 -24.47 -16.66
C VAL A 241 11.26 -25.86 -16.18
N ILE A 242 10.69 -26.23 -15.03
CA ILE A 242 10.66 -27.60 -14.53
C ILE A 242 9.20 -28.00 -14.27
N ARG A 243 8.83 -29.19 -14.72
CA ARG A 243 7.44 -29.65 -14.77
C ARG A 243 7.36 -31.13 -14.44
N HIS A 244 6.39 -31.46 -13.60
CA HIS A 244 6.01 -32.85 -13.32
C HIS A 244 4.72 -33.14 -14.09
N SER A 245 4.36 -34.42 -14.24
CA SER A 245 3.10 -34.81 -14.88
C SER A 245 2.45 -35.98 -14.15
N ALA A 246 1.13 -35.91 -14.02
CA ALA A 246 0.29 -36.92 -13.42
C ALA A 246 -0.92 -37.13 -14.32
N SER A 247 -1.15 -38.36 -14.79
CA SER A 247 -2.32 -38.71 -15.60
C SER A 247 -3.19 -39.73 -14.89
N LEU A 248 -4.51 -39.57 -14.97
CA LEU A 248 -5.48 -40.57 -14.55
C LEU A 248 -6.72 -40.56 -15.43
N GLU A 249 -7.41 -41.70 -15.46
CA GLU A 249 -8.74 -41.81 -16.05
C GLU A 249 -9.78 -41.44 -14.98
N LEU A 250 -10.72 -40.56 -15.32
CA LEU A 250 -11.88 -40.25 -14.50
C LEU A 250 -13.15 -40.72 -15.19
N GLN A 251 -14.00 -41.42 -14.42
CA GLN A 251 -15.36 -41.69 -14.83
C GLN A 251 -16.24 -40.45 -14.62
N GLU A 252 -17.35 -40.38 -15.33
CA GLU A 252 -18.33 -39.32 -15.13
C GLU A 252 -18.76 -39.22 -13.64
N ASN A 253 -18.74 -38.00 -13.11
CA ASN A 253 -18.97 -37.59 -11.72
C ASN A 253 -17.84 -37.91 -10.73
N GLU A 254 -16.71 -38.45 -11.17
CA GLU A 254 -15.52 -38.55 -10.32
C GLU A 254 -14.77 -37.23 -10.27
N THR A 255 -14.13 -36.98 -9.12
CA THR A 255 -13.29 -35.80 -8.87
C THR A 255 -11.90 -36.24 -8.50
N VAL A 256 -10.91 -35.53 -9.03
CA VAL A 256 -9.51 -35.62 -8.60
C VAL A 256 -9.01 -34.23 -8.23
N THR A 257 -8.11 -34.19 -7.25
CA THR A 257 -7.53 -32.96 -6.73
C THR A 257 -6.02 -33.01 -6.84
N LEU A 258 -5.42 -31.97 -7.42
CA LEU A 258 -3.99 -31.71 -7.27
C LEU A 258 -3.79 -30.64 -6.20
N ARG A 259 -3.08 -30.99 -5.13
CA ARG A 259 -2.63 -30.06 -4.11
C ARG A 259 -1.20 -29.65 -4.40
N LYS A 260 -0.91 -28.36 -4.43
CA LYS A 260 0.43 -27.82 -4.67
C LYS A 260 0.83 -26.92 -3.51
N TYR A 261 1.97 -27.24 -2.89
CA TYR A 261 2.64 -26.43 -1.88
C TYR A 261 3.85 -25.79 -2.55
N ALA A 262 3.90 -24.46 -2.61
CA ALA A 262 4.89 -23.76 -3.41
C ALA A 262 5.10 -22.33 -2.93
N GLY A 263 6.23 -21.71 -3.27
CA GLY A 263 6.51 -20.34 -2.87
C GLY A 263 7.99 -19.99 -3.00
N TYR A 264 8.48 -19.10 -2.13
CA TYR A 264 9.81 -18.52 -2.25
C TYR A 264 10.60 -18.51 -0.94
N CYS A 265 11.85 -18.93 -0.99
CA CYS A 265 12.86 -18.57 0.00
C CYS A 265 13.82 -17.54 -0.61
N SER A 266 14.19 -16.49 0.14
CA SER A 266 15.05 -15.40 -0.34
C SER A 266 16.32 -15.27 0.50
N SER A 267 17.41 -14.81 -0.14
CA SER A 267 18.67 -14.45 0.53
C SER A 267 18.55 -13.27 1.50
N LEU A 268 17.38 -12.60 1.53
CA LEU A 268 17.05 -11.66 2.60
C LEU A 268 16.84 -12.37 3.94
N ASN A 269 16.30 -13.59 3.94
CA ASN A 269 15.89 -14.27 5.18
C ASN A 269 16.77 -15.49 5.51
N HIS A 270 17.46 -16.03 4.51
CA HIS A 270 18.30 -17.21 4.62
C HIS A 270 19.65 -16.96 3.97
N GLN A 271 20.68 -17.75 4.33
CA GLN A 271 21.96 -17.69 3.61
C GLN A 271 21.78 -18.21 2.18
N GLN A 272 22.44 -17.59 1.19
CA GLN A 272 22.25 -17.92 -0.23
C GLN A 272 22.46 -19.41 -0.58
N TYR A 273 23.39 -20.09 0.13
CA TYR A 273 23.72 -21.49 -0.11
C TYR A 273 22.79 -22.46 0.65
N GLU A 274 21.95 -21.95 1.56
CA GLU A 274 20.99 -22.74 2.34
C GLU A 274 19.57 -22.67 1.76
N LEU A 275 19.35 -21.94 0.66
CA LEU A 275 18.00 -21.68 0.13
C LEU A 275 17.22 -22.95 -0.23
N PHE A 276 17.88 -23.98 -0.79
CA PHE A 276 17.24 -25.26 -1.04
C PHE A 276 16.88 -25.99 0.25
N ASP A 277 17.74 -25.95 1.27
CA ASP A 277 17.46 -26.58 2.57
C ASP A 277 16.32 -25.86 3.31
N ALA A 278 16.24 -24.53 3.20
CA ALA A 278 15.12 -23.74 3.71
C ALA A 278 13.81 -24.14 3.01
N ALA A 279 13.81 -24.18 1.67
CA ALA A 279 12.65 -24.59 0.89
C ALA A 279 12.19 -26.02 1.21
N ARG A 280 13.12 -26.96 1.40
CA ARG A 280 12.81 -28.34 1.83
C ARG A 280 12.15 -28.38 3.19
N LYS A 281 12.62 -27.60 4.16
CA LYS A 281 12.02 -27.53 5.49
C LYS A 281 10.58 -27.00 5.41
N VAL A 282 10.34 -25.98 4.60
CA VAL A 282 9.00 -25.45 4.34
C VAL A 282 8.09 -26.52 3.73
N LEU A 283 8.55 -27.19 2.66
CA LEU A 283 7.79 -28.25 1.99
C LEU A 283 7.50 -29.46 2.90
N SER A 284 8.51 -29.92 3.65
CA SER A 284 8.34 -31.01 4.62
C SER A 284 7.34 -30.64 5.71
N HIS A 285 7.39 -29.42 6.23
CA HIS A 285 6.43 -28.97 7.23
C HIS A 285 5.02 -28.85 6.65
N ALA A 286 4.87 -28.27 5.45
CA ALA A 286 3.59 -28.07 4.80
C ALA A 286 2.88 -29.40 4.50
N THR A 287 3.60 -30.36 3.92
CA THR A 287 3.04 -31.69 3.56
C THR A 287 2.73 -32.55 4.78
N LEU A 288 3.55 -32.49 5.84
CA LEU A 288 3.23 -33.17 7.11
C LEU A 288 2.02 -32.56 7.83
N THR A 289 1.81 -31.26 7.70
CA THR A 289 0.69 -30.54 8.30
C THR A 289 -0.61 -30.77 7.51
N GLY A 290 -0.51 -30.78 6.18
CA GLY A 290 -1.62 -31.01 5.27
C GLY A 290 -2.49 -29.78 5.02
N TYR A 291 -3.15 -29.77 3.86
CA TYR A 291 -3.99 -28.66 3.37
C TYR A 291 -5.04 -28.17 4.38
N ASP A 292 -5.82 -29.06 4.97
CA ASP A 292 -6.97 -28.68 5.81
C ASP A 292 -6.53 -27.93 7.08
N VAL A 293 -5.41 -28.35 7.68
CA VAL A 293 -4.84 -27.70 8.88
C VAL A 293 -4.21 -26.35 8.50
N LEU A 294 -3.51 -26.27 7.37
CA LEU A 294 -2.94 -25.00 6.89
C LEU A 294 -4.03 -23.97 6.56
N LEU A 295 -5.14 -24.40 5.94
CA LEU A 295 -6.28 -23.52 5.66
C LEU A 295 -6.95 -23.06 6.96
N GLN A 296 -7.11 -23.95 7.94
CA GLN A 296 -7.64 -23.58 9.25
C GLN A 296 -6.73 -22.56 9.96
N GLY A 297 -5.41 -22.74 9.89
CA GLY A 297 -4.45 -21.75 10.40
C GLY A 297 -4.60 -20.39 9.71
N GLN A 298 -4.76 -20.36 8.38
CA GLN A 298 -5.03 -19.12 7.63
C GLN A 298 -6.30 -18.41 8.13
N ILE A 299 -7.39 -19.16 8.32
CA ILE A 299 -8.67 -18.63 8.82
C ILE A 299 -8.49 -18.01 10.22
N GLU A 300 -7.76 -18.68 11.10
CA GLU A 300 -7.51 -18.22 12.47
C GLU A 300 -6.65 -16.94 12.49
N GLN A 301 -5.61 -16.86 11.65
CA GLN A 301 -4.78 -15.67 11.54
C GLN A 301 -5.57 -14.47 11.01
N TRP A 302 -6.43 -14.67 9.98
CA TRP A 302 -7.31 -13.60 9.51
C TRP A 302 -8.35 -13.20 10.55
N ALA A 303 -8.91 -14.13 11.31
CA ALA A 303 -9.82 -13.81 12.40
C ALA A 303 -9.16 -12.90 13.46
N GLN A 304 -7.87 -13.09 13.75
CA GLN A 304 -7.11 -12.21 14.66
C GLN A 304 -6.92 -10.80 14.07
N ILE A 305 -6.60 -10.71 12.77
CA ILE A 305 -6.50 -9.41 12.07
C ILE A 305 -7.86 -8.69 12.13
N TRP A 306 -8.95 -9.35 11.77
CA TRP A 306 -10.29 -8.78 11.78
C TRP A 306 -10.79 -8.43 13.18
N ALA A 307 -10.36 -9.15 14.21
CA ALA A 307 -10.72 -8.81 15.59
C ALA A 307 -10.28 -7.39 16.00
N MET A 308 -9.21 -6.86 15.38
CA MET A 308 -8.70 -5.51 15.60
C MET A 308 -9.01 -4.52 14.49
N ALA A 309 -8.88 -4.94 13.23
CA ALA A 309 -8.92 -4.01 12.10
C ALA A 309 -10.32 -3.82 11.49
N ASP A 310 -11.31 -4.68 11.79
CA ASP A 310 -12.63 -4.60 11.15
C ASP A 310 -13.33 -3.26 11.45
N ILE A 311 -14.00 -2.76 10.41
CA ILE A 311 -14.92 -1.64 10.50
C ILE A 311 -16.28 -2.15 10.06
N THR A 312 -17.27 -2.06 10.94
CA THR A 312 -18.64 -2.45 10.62
C THR A 312 -19.42 -1.24 10.13
N ILE A 313 -20.20 -1.41 9.07
CA ILE A 313 -21.11 -0.41 8.53
C ILE A 313 -22.48 -1.08 8.33
N ASP A 314 -23.50 -0.61 9.05
CA ASP A 314 -24.88 -1.07 8.87
C ASP A 314 -25.64 -0.11 7.95
N GLY A 315 -26.50 -0.67 7.09
CA GLY A 315 -27.32 0.07 6.13
C GLY A 315 -26.75 0.20 4.72
N ASP A 316 -25.44 0.03 4.54
CA ASP A 316 -24.77 0.18 3.24
C ASP A 316 -23.77 -0.96 2.96
N LEU A 317 -24.22 -1.94 2.18
CA LEU A 317 -23.43 -3.13 1.84
C LEU A 317 -22.23 -2.80 0.92
N LYS A 318 -22.35 -1.81 0.03
CA LYS A 318 -21.26 -1.44 -0.88
C LYS A 318 -20.14 -0.72 -0.13
N ALA A 319 -20.47 0.15 0.82
CA ALA A 319 -19.50 0.75 1.73
C ALA A 319 -18.82 -0.30 2.61
N GLN A 320 -19.60 -1.23 3.20
CA GLN A 320 -19.06 -2.32 4.02
C GLN A 320 -18.07 -3.20 3.24
N GLN A 321 -18.41 -3.57 2.00
CA GLN A 321 -17.51 -4.32 1.11
C GLN A 321 -16.24 -3.51 0.81
N GLY A 322 -16.39 -2.23 0.47
CA GLY A 322 -15.28 -1.32 0.18
C GLY A 322 -14.28 -1.26 1.32
N ILE A 323 -14.71 -0.87 2.53
CA ILE A 323 -13.77 -0.73 3.65
C ILE A 323 -13.05 -2.04 4.00
N ARG A 324 -13.75 -3.18 3.98
CA ARG A 324 -13.10 -4.49 4.23
C ARG A 324 -12.13 -4.87 3.14
N PHE A 325 -12.41 -4.57 1.88
CA PHE A 325 -11.45 -4.77 0.79
C PHE A 325 -10.16 -3.98 0.99
N ASN A 326 -10.30 -2.70 1.35
CA ASN A 326 -9.18 -1.82 1.63
C ASN A 326 -8.32 -2.34 2.80
N ILE A 327 -8.95 -2.70 3.93
CA ILE A 327 -8.25 -3.25 5.10
C ILE A 327 -7.56 -4.58 4.76
N PHE A 328 -8.24 -5.45 4.00
CA PHE A 328 -7.71 -6.74 3.58
C PHE A 328 -6.42 -6.53 2.77
N GLN A 329 -6.46 -5.73 1.71
CA GLN A 329 -5.31 -5.51 0.84
C GLN A 329 -4.14 -4.78 1.52
N LEU A 330 -4.39 -3.88 2.47
CA LEU A 330 -3.34 -3.31 3.34
C LEU A 330 -2.60 -4.41 4.10
N ASN A 331 -3.34 -5.32 4.75
CA ASN A 331 -2.76 -6.44 5.49
C ASN A 331 -2.10 -7.51 4.60
N GLN A 332 -2.58 -7.68 3.36
CA GLN A 332 -1.91 -8.52 2.35
C GLN A 332 -0.52 -7.97 2.00
N THR A 333 -0.39 -6.64 1.96
CA THR A 333 0.83 -5.95 1.53
C THR A 333 1.85 -5.80 2.64
N TYR A 334 1.43 -5.47 3.86
CA TYR A 334 2.34 -5.26 4.99
C TYR A 334 1.71 -5.69 6.32
N LEU A 335 2.40 -6.60 7.03
CA LEU A 335 2.00 -7.08 8.36
C LEU A 335 2.82 -6.50 9.51
N GLY A 336 3.93 -5.80 9.19
CA GLY A 336 4.83 -5.26 10.22
C GLY A 336 5.87 -6.24 10.78
N LYS A 337 5.96 -7.46 10.22
CA LYS A 337 6.89 -8.51 10.69
C LYS A 337 8.36 -8.21 10.37
N ASP A 338 8.64 -7.43 9.33
CA ASP A 338 10.00 -7.11 8.87
C ASP A 338 10.21 -5.60 8.78
N ALA A 339 11.20 -5.09 9.51
CA ALA A 339 11.54 -3.67 9.55
C ALA A 339 12.27 -3.17 8.29
N ARG A 340 12.72 -4.07 7.40
CA ARG A 340 13.37 -3.74 6.14
C ARG A 340 12.37 -3.47 5.01
N LEU A 341 11.09 -3.78 5.23
CA LEU A 341 10.03 -3.66 4.24
C LEU A 341 9.21 -2.39 4.45
N ASN A 342 8.56 -1.96 3.36
CA ASN A 342 7.66 -0.82 3.33
C ASN A 342 6.47 -1.14 2.39
N ILE A 343 5.60 -0.18 2.14
CA ILE A 343 4.35 -0.33 1.41
C ILE A 343 4.47 0.37 0.06
N GLY A 344 4.47 -0.41 -1.02
CA GLY A 344 4.43 0.13 -2.38
C GLY A 344 3.04 0.67 -2.75
N PRO A 345 2.92 1.71 -3.60
CA PRO A 345 1.63 2.28 -4.02
C PRO A 345 0.64 1.28 -4.59
N LYS A 346 1.14 0.22 -5.26
CA LYS A 346 0.32 -0.90 -5.76
C LYS A 346 0.58 -2.25 -5.08
N GLY A 347 1.33 -2.25 -3.98
CA GLY A 347 1.68 -3.45 -3.21
C GLY A 347 2.13 -4.61 -4.11
N PHE A 348 1.53 -5.79 -3.91
CA PHE A 348 1.80 -7.00 -4.71
C PHE A 348 0.77 -7.24 -5.82
N THR A 349 0.20 -6.17 -6.36
CA THR A 349 -0.95 -6.28 -7.30
C THR A 349 -0.61 -5.82 -8.71
N GLY A 350 0.60 -5.29 -8.96
CA GLY A 350 1.00 -4.80 -10.28
C GLY A 350 2.37 -4.13 -10.26
N GLU A 351 2.89 -3.76 -11.43
CA GLU A 351 4.25 -3.23 -11.58
C GLU A 351 4.33 -1.70 -11.59
N LYS A 352 3.23 -0.99 -11.88
CA LYS A 352 3.23 0.49 -11.92
C LYS A 352 3.66 1.07 -10.57
N TYR A 353 4.49 2.11 -10.63
CA TYR A 353 5.23 2.73 -9.51
C TYR A 353 6.39 1.89 -8.94
N GLY A 354 6.69 0.73 -9.52
CA GLY A 354 7.88 -0.07 -9.22
C GLY A 354 7.83 -0.78 -7.86
N GLY A 355 6.70 -0.80 -7.15
CA GLY A 355 6.61 -1.38 -5.80
C GLY A 355 7.48 -0.69 -4.74
N SER A 356 7.97 0.52 -5.05
CA SER A 356 8.91 1.28 -4.23
C SER A 356 8.21 2.03 -3.10
N THR A 357 9.00 2.51 -2.14
CA THR A 357 8.54 3.38 -1.06
C THR A 357 8.37 4.83 -1.54
N TYR A 358 7.24 5.45 -1.18
CA TYR A 358 6.91 6.86 -1.40
C TYR A 358 6.59 7.55 -0.05
N TRP A 359 6.32 8.86 -0.06
CA TRP A 359 5.88 9.61 1.12
C TRP A 359 4.49 9.21 1.63
N ASP A 360 3.73 8.49 0.80
CA ASP A 360 2.44 7.87 1.10
C ASP A 360 2.44 7.12 2.43
N THR A 361 3.51 6.38 2.71
CA THR A 361 3.63 5.58 3.93
C THR A 361 3.50 6.45 5.17
N GLU A 362 4.29 7.53 5.22
CA GLU A 362 4.34 8.41 6.37
C GLU A 362 3.10 9.29 6.50
N ALA A 363 2.56 9.76 5.36
CA ALA A 363 1.41 10.66 5.35
C ALA A 363 0.05 9.97 5.51
N TYR A 364 -0.09 8.71 5.07
CA TYR A 364 -1.40 8.03 4.99
C TYR A 364 -1.41 6.64 5.65
N CYS A 365 -0.37 5.83 5.49
CA CYS A 365 -0.40 4.45 5.96
C CYS A 365 -0.15 4.31 7.48
N ILE A 366 0.76 5.11 8.04
CA ILE A 366 1.13 5.03 9.46
C ILE A 366 -0.08 5.13 10.42
N PRO A 367 -1.05 6.04 10.25
CA PRO A 367 -2.26 6.08 11.08
C PRO A 367 -2.98 4.73 11.20
N PHE A 368 -3.16 4.03 10.08
CA PHE A 368 -3.81 2.71 10.06
C PHE A 368 -3.01 1.67 10.86
N TYR A 369 -1.69 1.58 10.64
CA TYR A 369 -0.87 0.58 11.33
C TYR A 369 -0.70 0.89 12.81
N MET A 370 -0.59 2.16 13.20
CA MET A 370 -0.57 2.56 14.61
C MET A 370 -1.86 2.17 15.34
N ALA A 371 -3.01 2.34 14.70
CA ALA A 371 -4.30 2.09 15.33
C ALA A 371 -4.71 0.60 15.33
N THR A 372 -4.30 -0.17 14.32
CA THR A 372 -4.81 -1.55 14.13
C THR A 372 -3.80 -2.64 14.49
N LYS A 373 -2.53 -2.28 14.75
CA LYS A 373 -1.45 -3.23 15.08
C LYS A 373 -0.80 -2.92 16.43
N ASP A 374 0.20 -3.73 16.77
CA ASP A 374 1.13 -3.43 17.85
C ASP A 374 1.97 -2.19 17.49
N GLN A 375 2.29 -1.36 18.48
CA GLN A 375 3.06 -0.12 18.30
C GLN A 375 4.42 -0.35 17.60
N GLN A 376 5.00 -1.54 17.76
CA GLN A 376 6.27 -1.91 17.12
C GLN A 376 6.16 -1.88 15.58
N VAL A 377 4.98 -2.09 15.00
CA VAL A 377 4.79 -2.04 13.54
C VAL A 377 5.00 -0.64 13.00
N ALA A 378 4.38 0.37 13.61
CA ALA A 378 4.60 1.76 13.21
C ALA A 378 6.05 2.21 13.51
N ARG A 379 6.61 1.73 14.63
CA ARG A 379 8.03 1.94 14.95
C ARG A 379 8.95 1.36 13.87
N ASN A 380 8.63 0.19 13.32
CA ASN A 380 9.39 -0.44 12.24
C ASN A 380 9.37 0.41 10.96
N LEU A 381 8.22 0.99 10.58
CA LEU A 381 8.13 1.92 9.44
C LEU A 381 8.99 3.18 9.65
N LEU A 382 9.02 3.72 10.86
CA LEU A 382 9.90 4.85 11.19
C LEU A 382 11.39 4.45 11.24
N LYS A 383 11.69 3.24 11.73
CA LYS A 383 13.04 2.68 11.76
C LYS A 383 13.58 2.48 10.34
N TYR A 384 12.76 2.02 9.41
CA TYR A 384 13.11 1.91 7.99
C TYR A 384 13.64 3.23 7.43
N ARG A 385 13.01 4.37 7.76
CA ARG A 385 13.49 5.70 7.34
C ARG A 385 14.75 6.16 8.07
N TYR A 386 14.90 5.81 9.35
CA TYR A 386 16.12 6.08 10.09
C TYR A 386 17.33 5.36 9.47
N GLU A 387 17.19 4.07 9.13
CA GLU A 387 18.24 3.26 8.49
C GLU A 387 18.64 3.79 7.09
N GLN A 388 17.84 4.70 6.51
CA GLN A 388 18.08 5.36 5.23
C GLN A 388 18.61 6.80 5.35
N LEU A 389 18.85 7.30 6.56
CA LEU A 389 19.25 8.69 6.80
C LEU A 389 20.53 9.06 6.04
N ASP A 390 21.55 8.19 6.06
CA ASP A 390 22.81 8.43 5.33
C ASP A 390 22.57 8.60 3.82
N LYS A 391 21.66 7.82 3.24
CA LYS A 391 21.30 7.93 1.82
C LYS A 391 20.50 9.19 1.51
N ALA A 392 19.65 9.63 2.43
CA ALA A 392 18.97 10.93 2.32
C ALA A 392 19.96 12.10 2.40
N ILE A 393 21.03 11.97 3.20
CA ILE A 393 22.13 12.96 3.25
C ILE A 393 22.91 12.95 1.93
N GLU A 394 23.32 11.78 1.43
CA GLU A 394 23.97 11.65 0.11
C GLU A 394 23.12 12.26 -1.02
N ASN A 395 21.80 12.08 -0.96
CA ASN A 395 20.88 12.66 -1.93
C ASN A 395 20.88 14.20 -1.88
N ALA A 396 20.88 14.79 -0.68
CA ALA A 396 20.98 16.24 -0.52
C ALA A 396 22.35 16.77 -1.00
N GLU A 397 23.44 16.06 -0.72
CA GLU A 397 24.78 16.43 -1.17
C GLU A 397 24.90 16.49 -2.71
N LYS A 398 24.25 15.56 -3.42
CA LYS A 398 24.17 15.58 -4.89
C LYS A 398 23.51 16.86 -5.43
N LEU A 399 22.63 17.49 -4.64
CA LEU A 399 21.94 18.73 -4.98
C LEU A 399 22.63 19.99 -4.42
N GLY A 400 23.81 19.84 -3.79
CA GLY A 400 24.61 20.94 -3.29
C GLY A 400 24.32 21.35 -1.85
N PHE A 401 23.56 20.56 -1.09
CA PHE A 401 23.41 20.74 0.35
C PHE A 401 24.61 20.13 1.10
N SER A 402 24.82 20.55 2.34
CA SER A 402 26.02 20.20 3.11
C SER A 402 25.72 19.99 4.59
N ASN A 403 26.77 19.65 5.37
CA ASN A 403 26.73 19.53 6.84
C ASN A 403 25.71 18.52 7.37
N GLY A 404 25.44 17.44 6.63
CA GLY A 404 24.47 16.42 7.04
C GLY A 404 23.01 16.86 6.90
N ALA A 405 22.72 17.79 5.98
CA ALA A 405 21.34 18.03 5.54
C ALA A 405 20.80 16.78 4.82
N ALA A 406 19.57 16.37 5.14
CA ALA A 406 18.93 15.22 4.51
C ALA A 406 17.77 15.64 3.60
N LEU A 407 17.73 15.08 2.40
CA LEU A 407 16.58 15.09 1.51
C LEU A 407 16.18 13.65 1.24
N TYR A 408 15.15 13.18 1.94
CA TYR A 408 14.61 11.85 1.67
C TYR A 408 14.16 11.77 0.21
N PRO A 409 14.33 10.61 -0.44
CA PRO A 409 13.96 10.43 -1.84
C PRO A 409 12.43 10.45 -2.02
N MET A 410 11.97 10.83 -3.22
CA MET A 410 10.56 10.66 -3.61
C MET A 410 10.23 9.18 -3.79
N VAL A 411 11.12 8.44 -4.46
CA VAL A 411 10.95 7.01 -4.74
C VAL A 411 12.19 6.26 -4.30
N THR A 412 12.04 5.21 -3.49
CA THR A 412 13.19 4.43 -3.05
C THR A 412 12.89 3.00 -2.61
N MET A 413 13.92 2.14 -2.65
CA MET A 413 13.94 0.83 -1.99
C MET A 413 14.89 0.78 -0.79
N ASN A 414 16.02 1.47 -0.89
CA ASN A 414 17.17 1.37 0.03
C ASN A 414 17.65 2.74 0.57
N GLY A 415 16.89 3.81 0.30
CA GLY A 415 17.22 5.19 0.66
C GLY A 415 17.79 6.02 -0.50
N GLU A 416 18.28 5.40 -1.57
CA GLU A 416 18.70 6.14 -2.77
C GLU A 416 17.49 6.59 -3.59
N GLU A 417 17.54 7.82 -4.09
CA GLU A 417 16.53 8.35 -5.01
C GLU A 417 16.45 7.48 -6.27
N SER A 418 15.23 7.26 -6.75
CA SER A 418 14.94 6.47 -7.96
C SER A 418 14.04 7.23 -8.94
N HIS A 419 13.43 8.35 -8.55
CA HIS A 419 12.58 9.15 -9.43
C HIS A 419 13.37 9.96 -10.45
N ASN A 420 12.89 10.08 -11.69
CA ASN A 420 13.66 10.65 -12.82
C ASN A 420 12.98 11.82 -13.56
N GLU A 421 12.05 12.54 -12.93
CA GLU A 421 11.49 13.81 -13.44
C GLU A 421 11.85 14.96 -12.48
N TRP A 422 12.58 15.97 -12.97
CA TRP A 422 13.23 16.98 -12.12
C TRP A 422 12.23 17.80 -11.31
N GLU A 423 11.05 18.05 -11.87
CA GLU A 423 9.91 18.74 -11.25
C GLU A 423 9.45 18.06 -9.95
N ILE A 424 9.78 16.79 -9.77
CA ILE A 424 9.36 15.98 -8.63
C ILE A 424 10.58 15.55 -7.81
N THR A 425 11.57 14.95 -8.48
CA THR A 425 12.81 14.43 -7.88
C THR A 425 13.50 15.50 -7.02
N PHE A 426 13.64 16.72 -7.55
CA PHE A 426 14.39 17.79 -6.88
C PHE A 426 13.48 18.80 -6.16
N GLU A 427 12.23 18.94 -6.62
CA GLU A 427 11.38 20.08 -6.25
C GLU A 427 10.20 19.70 -5.35
N GLU A 428 9.76 18.43 -5.32
CA GLU A 428 8.69 17.95 -4.43
C GLU A 428 9.17 17.64 -3.02
N ILE A 429 9.73 18.65 -2.36
CA ILE A 429 10.53 18.50 -1.13
C ILE A 429 9.70 18.45 0.14
N HIS A 430 8.37 18.64 0.07
CA HIS A 430 7.46 18.56 1.21
C HIS A 430 7.46 17.17 1.87
N ARG A 431 7.84 16.12 1.12
CA ARG A 431 8.07 14.76 1.62
C ARG A 431 8.96 14.67 2.85
N ASN A 432 9.96 15.56 2.99
CA ASN A 432 10.78 15.63 4.21
C ASN A 432 9.92 15.95 5.45
N GLY A 433 8.94 16.83 5.31
CA GLY A 433 8.07 17.17 6.42
C GLY A 433 7.08 16.08 6.78
N ALA A 434 6.65 15.25 5.81
CA ALA A 434 5.88 14.04 6.10
C ALA A 434 6.63 13.08 7.04
N MET A 435 7.96 12.95 6.89
CA MET A 435 8.79 12.14 7.80
C MET A 435 8.74 12.69 9.24
N VAL A 436 8.93 14.01 9.42
CA VAL A 436 8.90 14.62 10.76
C VAL A 436 7.50 14.54 11.37
N PHE A 437 6.46 14.73 10.55
CA PHE A 437 5.06 14.58 10.96
C PHE A 437 4.75 13.16 11.43
N ALA A 438 5.24 12.14 10.74
CA ALA A 438 5.08 10.76 11.15
C ALA A 438 5.74 10.46 12.51
N ILE A 439 6.93 11.00 12.77
CA ILE A 439 7.58 10.86 14.09
C ILE A 439 6.76 11.55 15.18
N TYR A 440 6.32 12.78 14.93
CA TYR A 440 5.46 13.52 15.84
C TYR A 440 4.14 12.76 16.12
N ASN A 441 3.51 12.22 15.08
CA ASN A 441 2.26 11.48 15.17
C ASN A 441 2.44 10.16 15.96
N TYR A 442 3.55 9.45 15.74
CA TYR A 442 3.89 8.26 16.51
C TYR A 442 4.00 8.55 18.00
N VAL A 443 4.74 9.59 18.39
CA VAL A 443 4.93 9.96 19.79
C VAL A 443 3.60 10.36 20.43
N ARG A 444 2.82 11.26 19.81
CA ARG A 444 1.54 11.72 20.41
C ARG A 444 0.54 10.56 20.57
N TYR A 445 0.51 9.63 19.61
CA TYR A 445 -0.45 8.53 19.60
C TYR A 445 -0.06 7.42 20.59
N THR A 446 1.20 6.95 20.53
CA THR A 446 1.67 5.81 21.34
C THR A 446 2.15 6.21 22.74
N GLY A 447 2.55 7.46 22.93
CA GLY A 447 3.26 7.91 24.13
C GLY A 447 4.72 7.44 24.19
N ASP A 448 5.21 6.68 23.20
CA ASP A 448 6.59 6.20 23.15
C ASP A 448 7.53 7.31 22.67
N PHE A 449 8.00 8.12 23.62
CA PHE A 449 9.03 9.12 23.34
C PHE A 449 10.41 8.50 23.09
N SER A 450 10.67 7.22 23.42
CA SER A 450 12.00 6.60 23.32
C SER A 450 12.51 6.56 21.88
N TYR A 451 11.61 6.53 20.88
CA TYR A 451 11.98 6.69 19.48
C TYR A 451 12.82 7.94 19.20
N VAL A 452 12.48 9.08 19.82
CA VAL A 452 13.11 10.37 19.54
C VAL A 452 14.60 10.40 19.93
N PRO A 453 15.00 10.11 21.19
CA PRO A 453 16.41 10.06 21.54
C PRO A 453 17.13 8.88 20.87
N GLU A 454 16.48 7.73 20.66
CA GLU A 454 17.15 6.57 20.03
C GLU A 454 17.46 6.80 18.54
N MET A 455 16.57 7.49 17.80
CA MET A 455 16.65 7.62 16.34
C MET A 455 16.11 8.96 15.82
N GLY A 456 14.89 9.33 16.21
CA GLY A 456 14.11 10.38 15.56
C GLY A 456 14.75 11.78 15.57
N LEU A 457 15.49 12.14 16.63
CA LEU A 457 16.12 13.45 16.73
C LEU A 457 17.25 13.63 15.71
N GLU A 458 17.97 12.57 15.33
CA GLU A 458 18.98 12.63 14.27
C GLU A 458 18.33 12.96 12.91
N VAL A 459 17.19 12.33 12.61
CA VAL A 459 16.39 12.60 11.42
C VAL A 459 15.89 14.05 11.40
N MET A 460 15.32 14.52 12.52
CA MET A 460 14.83 15.89 12.65
C MET A 460 15.93 16.93 12.47
N ILE A 461 17.12 16.69 13.04
CA ILE A 461 18.30 17.57 12.88
C ILE A 461 18.71 17.66 11.41
N ALA A 462 18.82 16.52 10.72
CA ALA A 462 19.22 16.49 9.32
C ALA A 462 18.19 17.19 8.40
N ILE A 463 16.90 17.04 8.69
CA ILE A 463 15.83 17.72 7.95
C ILE A 463 15.79 19.23 8.27
N ALA A 464 16.01 19.64 9.52
CA ALA A 464 16.11 21.06 9.88
C ALA A 464 17.29 21.74 9.17
N ARG A 465 18.43 21.06 9.05
CA ARG A 465 19.58 21.51 8.25
C ARG A 465 19.24 21.70 6.78
N PHE A 466 18.48 20.77 6.20
CA PHE A 466 17.99 20.88 4.84
C PHE A 466 17.11 22.13 4.68
N TRP A 467 16.09 22.31 5.53
CA TRP A 467 15.19 23.47 5.43
C TRP A 467 15.91 24.80 5.62
N HIS A 468 16.84 24.88 6.58
CA HIS A 468 17.68 26.07 6.79
C HIS A 468 18.51 26.42 5.55
N GLN A 469 19.08 25.44 4.86
CA GLN A 469 19.88 25.66 3.64
C GLN A 469 19.02 25.89 2.39
N ARG A 470 17.81 25.31 2.36
CA ARG A 470 16.88 25.41 1.23
C ARG A 470 16.14 26.74 1.17
N ALA A 471 15.91 27.36 2.33
CA ALA A 471 15.30 28.68 2.45
C ALA A 471 16.26 29.78 1.97
N THR A 472 15.71 30.78 1.28
CA THR A 472 16.46 31.94 0.76
C THR A 472 15.93 33.22 1.40
N PHE A 473 16.80 34.02 2.02
CA PHE A 473 16.39 35.32 2.54
C PHE A 473 16.18 36.33 1.40
N SER A 474 14.93 36.74 1.19
CA SER A 474 14.56 37.75 0.21
C SER A 474 14.68 39.14 0.79
N GLN A 475 15.64 39.93 0.30
CA GLN A 475 15.77 41.34 0.70
C GLN A 475 14.54 42.18 0.34
N LYS A 476 13.83 41.81 -0.73
CA LYS A 476 12.62 42.53 -1.17
C LYS A 476 11.46 42.28 -0.21
N ALA A 477 11.24 41.03 0.21
CA ALA A 477 10.18 40.67 1.12
C ALA A 477 10.58 40.86 2.61
N ASN A 478 11.88 40.98 2.89
CA ASN A 478 12.46 40.92 4.23
C ASN A 478 11.99 39.68 5.01
N LYS A 479 12.01 38.53 4.33
CA LYS A 479 11.52 37.23 4.80
C LYS A 479 12.32 36.11 4.15
N TYR A 480 12.32 34.93 4.78
CA TYR A 480 12.81 33.69 4.16
C TYR A 480 11.72 33.11 3.25
N MET A 481 12.12 32.73 2.05
CA MET A 481 11.25 32.19 1.00
C MET A 481 11.80 30.85 0.53
N ILE A 482 10.93 29.93 0.11
CA ILE A 482 11.33 28.68 -0.53
C ILE A 482 10.89 28.77 -2.00
N LEU A 483 11.87 28.82 -2.89
CA LEU A 483 11.68 29.08 -4.32
C LEU A 483 11.86 27.80 -5.14
N GLY A 484 11.18 27.68 -6.28
CA GLY A 484 11.32 26.55 -7.22
C GLY A 484 11.00 25.20 -6.58
N VAL A 485 9.75 25.00 -6.20
CA VAL A 485 9.24 23.78 -5.56
C VAL A 485 8.01 23.25 -6.29
N THR A 486 7.69 22.00 -6.03
CA THR A 486 6.41 21.37 -6.35
C THR A 486 5.75 21.01 -5.02
N GLY A 487 4.51 21.46 -4.79
CA GLY A 487 3.73 21.03 -3.64
C GLY A 487 3.10 19.65 -3.88
N PRO A 488 2.27 19.14 -2.96
CA PRO A 488 1.44 17.97 -3.21
C PRO A 488 0.62 18.08 -4.50
N ASN A 489 0.22 19.30 -4.90
CA ASN A 489 -0.37 19.52 -6.22
C ASN A 489 0.70 19.48 -7.33
N GLU A 490 0.95 18.30 -7.88
CA GLU A 490 1.91 18.10 -8.98
C GLU A 490 1.50 18.76 -10.31
N TYR A 491 0.30 19.35 -10.40
CA TYR A 491 -0.10 20.19 -11.54
C TYR A 491 0.44 21.62 -11.44
N GLU A 492 1.35 21.87 -10.51
CA GLU A 492 2.10 23.11 -10.34
C GLU A 492 3.56 22.76 -10.09
N ASN A 493 4.43 23.06 -11.05
CA ASN A 493 5.86 22.74 -10.96
C ASN A 493 6.71 24.00 -10.95
N ASN A 494 7.86 23.95 -10.27
CA ASN A 494 8.79 25.07 -10.15
C ASN A 494 8.12 26.38 -9.69
N VAL A 495 7.20 26.27 -8.74
CA VAL A 495 6.50 27.41 -8.15
C VAL A 495 7.28 28.01 -6.98
N ASN A 496 6.93 29.22 -6.58
CA ASN A 496 7.56 29.89 -5.44
C ASN A 496 6.60 29.97 -4.27
N ASN A 497 7.14 29.70 -3.08
CA ASN A 497 6.44 29.82 -1.81
C ASN A 497 5.14 29.02 -1.79
N ASN A 498 5.22 27.73 -2.13
CA ASN A 498 4.09 26.87 -1.87
C ASN A 498 3.75 26.93 -0.37
N TRP A 499 2.53 27.35 -0.01
CA TRP A 499 2.21 27.66 1.39
C TRP A 499 2.42 26.46 2.30
N TYR A 500 1.95 25.28 1.88
CA TYR A 500 2.10 24.06 2.66
C TYR A 500 3.58 23.74 2.90
N THR A 501 4.41 23.80 1.85
CA THR A 501 5.86 23.58 1.96
C THR A 501 6.53 24.56 2.91
N ASN A 502 6.21 25.87 2.82
CA ASN A 502 6.80 26.89 3.70
C ASN A 502 6.39 26.68 5.16
N TYR A 503 5.10 26.44 5.39
CA TYR A 503 4.54 26.20 6.73
C TYR A 503 5.15 24.94 7.36
N LEU A 504 5.22 23.85 6.58
CA LEU A 504 5.80 22.58 6.98
C LEU A 504 7.29 22.70 7.29
N ALA A 505 8.07 23.45 6.50
CA ALA A 505 9.49 23.68 6.75
C ALA A 505 9.74 24.39 8.09
N LYS A 506 9.00 25.47 8.35
CA LYS A 506 9.02 26.19 9.64
C LYS A 506 8.64 25.26 10.79
N TRP A 507 7.59 24.46 10.61
CA TRP A 507 7.14 23.50 11.61
C TRP A 507 8.21 22.43 11.91
N CYS A 508 8.86 21.86 10.89
CA CYS A 508 9.93 20.88 11.07
C CYS A 508 11.11 21.44 11.87
N ILE A 509 11.51 22.69 11.59
CA ILE A 509 12.58 23.36 12.35
C ILE A 509 12.17 23.49 13.83
N ASN A 510 10.95 23.96 14.10
CA ASN A 510 10.46 24.10 15.47
C ASN A 510 10.39 22.76 16.19
N GLN A 511 9.93 21.70 15.52
CA GLN A 511 9.93 20.35 16.09
C GLN A 511 11.32 19.84 16.42
N ALA A 512 12.31 20.08 15.56
CA ALA A 512 13.70 19.71 15.85
C ALA A 512 14.23 20.45 17.10
N LEU A 513 13.95 21.75 17.22
CA LEU A 513 14.36 22.56 18.37
C LEU A 513 13.67 22.12 19.67
N GLU A 514 12.35 21.89 19.64
CA GLU A 514 11.58 21.44 20.80
C GLU A 514 12.03 20.05 21.28
N ASN A 515 12.25 19.11 20.37
CA ASN A 515 12.70 17.76 20.73
C ASN A 515 14.17 17.75 21.19
N LEU A 516 15.01 18.63 20.66
CA LEU A 516 16.39 18.82 21.15
C LEU A 516 16.38 19.23 22.63
N ASP A 517 15.53 20.18 23.01
CA ASP A 517 15.42 20.62 24.41
C ASP A 517 14.87 19.50 25.31
N LYS A 518 13.83 18.77 24.87
CA LYS A 518 13.29 17.61 25.61
C LYS A 518 14.34 16.52 25.84
N VAL A 519 15.11 16.17 24.81
CA VAL A 519 16.17 15.15 24.90
C VAL A 519 17.32 15.62 25.77
N LYS A 520 17.70 16.89 25.70
CA LYS A 520 18.72 17.49 26.57
C LYS A 520 18.34 17.41 28.06
N ASP A 521 17.07 17.68 28.37
CA ASP A 521 16.58 17.71 29.76
C ASP A 521 16.30 16.31 30.33
N GLY A 522 15.85 15.36 29.50
CA GLY A 522 15.40 14.02 29.93
C GLY A 522 16.33 12.85 29.60
N TYR A 523 17.24 12.99 28.63
CA TYR A 523 17.99 11.88 28.01
C TYR A 523 19.45 12.28 27.75
N ASN A 524 20.18 12.65 28.80
CA ASN A 524 21.52 13.24 28.67
C ASN A 524 22.53 12.36 27.89
N ASP A 525 22.52 11.04 28.06
CA ASP A 525 23.47 10.16 27.37
C ASP A 525 23.21 10.13 25.86
N ASP A 526 21.94 10.03 25.45
CA ASP A 526 21.55 10.15 24.04
C ASP A 526 21.83 11.55 23.50
N TYR A 527 21.56 12.60 24.28
CA TYR A 527 21.92 13.97 23.89
C TYR A 527 23.42 14.09 23.60
N GLN A 528 24.30 13.59 24.48
CA GLN A 528 25.75 13.64 24.24
C GLN A 528 26.15 12.81 23.01
N ARG A 529 25.54 11.65 22.80
CA ARG A 529 25.75 10.82 21.60
C ARG A 529 25.36 11.57 20.33
N ILE A 530 24.16 12.15 20.30
CA ILE A 530 23.61 12.88 19.15
C ILE A 530 24.46 14.12 18.86
N ILE A 531 24.83 14.92 19.86
CA ILE A 531 25.72 16.08 19.65
C ILE A 531 27.11 15.62 19.19
N GLY A 532 27.61 14.50 19.70
CA GLY A 532 28.86 13.88 19.27
C GLY A 532 28.85 13.44 17.81
N LEU A 533 27.73 12.89 17.32
CA LEU A 533 27.53 12.44 15.94
C LEU A 533 27.26 13.60 14.98
N THR A 534 26.35 14.50 15.35
CA THR A 534 25.85 15.56 14.47
C THR A 534 26.73 16.80 14.48
N HIS A 535 27.58 16.97 15.50
CA HIS A 535 28.34 18.19 15.77
C HIS A 535 27.50 19.46 15.82
N LEU A 536 26.21 19.33 16.20
CA LEU A 536 25.26 20.43 16.26
C LEU A 536 25.71 21.51 17.25
N SER A 537 25.64 22.77 16.82
CA SER A 537 26.06 23.92 17.62
C SER A 537 24.89 24.83 18.03
N GLY A 538 25.07 25.59 19.11
CA GLY A 538 24.10 26.60 19.55
C GLY A 538 23.90 27.74 18.54
N SER A 539 24.94 28.09 17.77
CA SER A 539 24.82 29.08 16.69
C SER A 539 24.00 28.58 15.51
N GLU A 540 24.12 27.28 15.19
CA GLU A 540 23.37 26.65 14.11
C GLU A 540 21.88 26.58 14.46
N THR A 541 21.52 26.14 15.67
CA THR A 541 20.12 26.13 16.13
C THR A 541 19.50 27.53 16.21
N ALA A 542 20.31 28.55 16.53
CA ALA A 542 19.86 29.95 16.51
C ALA A 542 19.54 30.45 15.08
N SER A 543 20.35 30.07 14.08
CA SER A 543 20.07 30.45 12.68
C SER A 543 18.88 29.70 12.10
N TRP A 544 18.63 28.46 12.53
CA TRP A 544 17.40 27.75 12.16
C TRP A 544 16.16 28.47 12.68
N ARG A 545 16.20 28.92 13.95
CA ARG A 545 15.09 29.68 14.55
C ARG A 545 14.81 30.97 13.77
N GLU A 546 15.85 31.67 13.32
CA GLU A 546 15.69 32.85 12.48
C GLU A 546 14.92 32.55 11.18
N VAL A 547 15.23 31.44 10.50
CA VAL A 547 14.51 30.98 9.31
C VAL A 547 13.04 30.69 9.62
N ALA A 548 12.76 29.96 10.69
CA ALA A 548 11.40 29.59 11.08
C ALA A 548 10.55 30.82 11.47
N ASP A 549 11.11 31.74 12.26
CA ASP A 549 10.42 32.95 12.73
C ASP A 549 10.13 33.95 11.60
N GLN A 550 10.96 33.94 10.55
CA GLN A 550 10.85 34.87 9.42
C GLN A 550 10.44 34.18 8.11
N MET A 551 9.90 32.97 8.16
CA MET A 551 9.36 32.28 6.99
C MET A 551 8.20 33.10 6.38
N TYR A 552 8.18 33.20 5.05
CA TYR A 552 7.12 33.83 4.30
C TYR A 552 5.95 32.86 4.11
N GLU A 553 4.73 33.34 4.35
CA GLU A 553 3.49 32.60 4.12
C GLU A 553 2.66 33.45 3.15
N PRO A 554 2.41 33.00 1.91
CA PRO A 554 1.68 33.81 0.95
C PRO A 554 0.20 33.89 1.35
N ILE A 555 -0.31 35.10 1.50
CA ILE A 555 -1.70 35.38 1.89
C ILE A 555 -2.28 36.37 0.89
N ASP A 556 -3.49 36.11 0.43
CA ASP A 556 -4.31 37.13 -0.19
C ASP A 556 -5.19 37.77 0.87
N GLU A 557 -5.01 39.08 1.11
CA GLU A 557 -5.69 39.80 2.20
C GLU A 557 -7.16 40.09 1.90
N GLU A 558 -7.53 40.19 0.61
CA GLU A 558 -8.91 40.48 0.19
C GLU A 558 -9.79 39.24 0.35
N LEU A 559 -9.33 38.12 -0.21
CA LEU A 559 -9.93 36.82 -0.01
C LEU A 559 -9.66 36.31 1.40
N GLY A 560 -8.64 36.80 2.11
CA GLY A 560 -8.19 36.34 3.44
C GLY A 560 -7.91 34.84 3.48
N ILE A 561 -7.20 34.33 2.48
CA ILE A 561 -6.77 32.93 2.37
C ILE A 561 -5.26 32.85 2.15
N TYR A 562 -4.64 31.79 2.63
CA TYR A 562 -3.33 31.37 2.19
C TYR A 562 -3.39 30.96 0.73
N LEU A 563 -2.45 31.48 -0.05
CA LEU A 563 -2.32 31.09 -1.45
C LEU A 563 -1.53 29.80 -1.56
N GLN A 564 -1.97 28.88 -2.40
CA GLN A 564 -1.23 27.66 -2.68
C GLN A 564 0.21 27.95 -3.11
N GLN A 565 0.45 29.04 -3.86
CA GLN A 565 1.77 29.58 -4.18
C GLN A 565 1.66 31.05 -4.60
N ASP A 566 2.79 31.75 -4.69
CA ASP A 566 2.83 33.10 -5.28
C ASP A 566 2.29 33.07 -6.73
N GLY A 567 1.42 34.02 -7.07
CA GLY A 567 0.84 34.16 -8.41
C GLY A 567 -0.31 33.18 -8.72
N PHE A 568 -0.81 32.39 -7.76
CA PHE A 568 -1.92 31.47 -8.00
C PHE A 568 -3.17 32.18 -8.56
N LEU A 569 -3.51 33.37 -8.03
CA LEU A 569 -4.67 34.15 -8.45
C LEU A 569 -4.51 34.88 -9.80
N ASP A 570 -3.32 34.86 -10.41
CA ASP A 570 -3.13 35.39 -11.76
C ASP A 570 -3.76 34.47 -12.84
N LYS A 571 -4.15 33.25 -12.44
CA LYS A 571 -4.78 32.25 -13.30
C LYS A 571 -6.26 32.55 -13.53
N GLU A 572 -6.80 31.97 -14.60
CA GLU A 572 -8.25 31.97 -14.82
C GLU A 572 -8.90 30.97 -13.85
N ILE A 573 -9.50 31.49 -12.77
CA ILE A 573 -10.11 30.68 -11.72
C ILE A 573 -11.49 30.20 -12.19
N ILE A 574 -11.54 28.95 -12.66
CA ILE A 574 -12.76 28.29 -13.13
C ILE A 574 -12.98 27.02 -12.31
N PRO A 575 -14.11 26.89 -11.58
CA PRO A 575 -14.46 25.66 -10.88
C PRO A 575 -14.53 24.45 -11.80
N VAL A 576 -14.14 23.28 -11.31
CA VAL A 576 -14.19 22.00 -12.04
C VAL A 576 -15.60 21.68 -12.54
N GLN A 577 -16.65 22.13 -11.84
CA GLN A 577 -18.03 21.94 -12.26
C GLN A 577 -18.36 22.64 -13.59
N GLU A 578 -17.65 23.72 -13.92
CA GLU A 578 -17.80 24.45 -15.19
C GLU A 578 -16.92 23.86 -16.31
N LEU A 579 -16.02 22.93 -15.99
CA LEU A 579 -15.20 22.23 -16.95
C LEU A 579 -16.00 21.16 -17.69
N ASP A 580 -16.06 21.26 -19.02
CA ASP A 580 -16.72 20.24 -19.85
C ASP A 580 -16.12 18.85 -19.61
N ASN A 581 -16.96 17.88 -19.25
CA ASN A 581 -16.59 16.49 -18.96
C ASN A 581 -15.76 15.83 -20.08
N LYS A 582 -15.88 16.29 -21.34
CA LYS A 582 -15.02 15.79 -22.43
C LYS A 582 -13.54 16.04 -22.17
N HIS A 583 -13.17 16.99 -21.31
CA HIS A 583 -11.79 17.30 -20.94
C HIS A 583 -11.25 16.47 -19.77
N ARG A 584 -12.09 15.69 -19.07
CA ARG A 584 -11.67 14.91 -17.91
C ARG A 584 -11.38 13.43 -18.23
N PRO A 585 -10.35 12.80 -17.64
CA PRO A 585 -9.35 13.41 -16.76
C PRO A 585 -8.35 14.27 -17.57
N ILE A 586 -7.87 15.37 -16.98
CA ILE A 586 -7.07 16.37 -17.68
C ILE A 586 -5.65 15.88 -17.98
N ASN A 587 -5.03 15.06 -17.11
CA ASN A 587 -3.73 14.42 -17.40
C ASN A 587 -3.70 13.56 -18.67
N GLN A 588 -4.84 13.00 -19.09
CA GLN A 588 -4.93 12.17 -20.29
C GLN A 588 -5.31 12.96 -21.55
N LYS A 589 -5.88 14.17 -21.38
CA LYS A 589 -6.57 14.89 -22.48
C LYS A 589 -5.98 16.26 -22.78
N TRP A 590 -5.23 16.85 -21.87
CA TRP A 590 -4.59 18.15 -22.04
C TRP A 590 -3.09 17.99 -22.21
N SER A 591 -2.47 18.97 -22.87
CA SER A 591 -1.02 19.12 -22.82
C SER A 591 -0.59 19.54 -21.42
N TRP A 592 0.60 19.11 -20.99
CA TRP A 592 1.12 19.43 -19.67
C TRP A 592 1.23 20.96 -19.44
N ASP A 593 1.62 21.73 -20.47
CA ASP A 593 1.67 23.20 -20.38
C ASP A 593 0.33 23.82 -19.98
N ARG A 594 -0.78 23.27 -20.50
CA ARG A 594 -2.11 23.77 -20.24
C ARG A 594 -2.51 23.47 -18.81
N ILE A 595 -2.17 22.28 -18.31
CA ILE A 595 -2.40 21.88 -16.93
C ILE A 595 -1.69 22.87 -15.99
N LEU A 596 -0.38 23.07 -16.18
CA LEU A 596 0.46 23.92 -15.32
C LEU A 596 -0.01 25.39 -15.19
N ARG A 597 -0.59 25.95 -16.25
CA ARG A 597 -1.08 27.34 -16.24
C ARG A 597 -2.58 27.47 -15.91
N SER A 598 -3.25 26.36 -15.60
CA SER A 598 -4.66 26.35 -15.18
C SER A 598 -4.78 26.32 -13.65
N CYS A 599 -5.94 26.68 -13.11
CA CYS A 599 -6.18 26.69 -11.66
C CYS A 599 -6.48 25.31 -11.06
N TYR A 600 -6.41 24.23 -11.86
CA TYR A 600 -6.86 22.91 -11.43
C TYR A 600 -5.83 22.22 -10.55
N ILE A 601 -6.33 21.61 -9.48
CA ILE A 601 -5.50 20.99 -8.45
C ILE A 601 -5.63 19.47 -8.55
N LYS A 602 -4.50 18.76 -8.65
CA LYS A 602 -4.46 17.29 -8.74
C LYS A 602 -5.00 16.64 -7.47
N GLN A 603 -4.51 17.09 -6.32
CA GLN A 603 -4.78 16.57 -4.99
C GLN A 603 -4.62 17.65 -3.90
N ALA A 604 -5.03 17.35 -2.66
CA ALA A 604 -4.96 18.32 -1.56
C ALA A 604 -3.54 18.89 -1.39
N ASP A 605 -3.41 20.21 -1.36
CA ASP A 605 -2.14 20.94 -1.18
C ASP A 605 -2.24 21.88 0.02
N VAL A 606 -2.92 23.03 -0.13
CA VAL A 606 -3.31 23.86 1.03
C VAL A 606 -4.18 23.04 1.98
N LEU A 607 -5.13 22.29 1.44
CA LEU A 607 -5.97 21.40 2.24
C LEU A 607 -5.18 20.23 2.89
N GLN A 608 -4.01 19.85 2.37
CA GLN A 608 -3.13 18.89 3.05
C GLN A 608 -2.52 19.51 4.31
N GLY A 609 -2.08 20.76 4.23
CA GLY A 609 -1.56 21.49 5.39
C GLY A 609 -2.60 21.67 6.48
N PHE A 610 -3.84 22.04 6.11
CA PHE A 610 -4.94 22.13 7.07
C PHE A 610 -5.32 20.79 7.71
N TYR A 611 -5.15 19.66 7.00
CA TYR A 611 -5.33 18.35 7.61
C TYR A 611 -4.23 18.02 8.64
N PHE A 612 -2.96 18.25 8.31
CA PHE A 612 -1.85 17.99 9.25
C PHE A 612 -1.87 18.89 10.49
N PHE A 613 -2.23 20.16 10.30
CA PHE A 613 -2.14 21.21 11.31
C PHE A 613 -3.51 21.76 11.69
N GLU A 614 -4.54 20.92 11.66
CA GLU A 614 -5.93 21.35 11.81
C GLU A 614 -6.16 22.14 13.11
N ASP A 615 -5.48 21.75 14.20
CA ASP A 615 -5.55 22.37 15.52
C ASP A 615 -4.84 23.73 15.62
N HIS A 616 -4.08 24.13 14.61
CA HIS A 616 -3.46 25.45 14.54
C HIS A 616 -4.41 26.52 13.97
N PHE A 617 -5.55 26.13 13.39
CA PHE A 617 -6.46 27.02 12.70
C PHE A 617 -7.89 26.95 13.25
N SER A 618 -8.61 28.04 13.11
CA SER A 618 -10.03 28.09 13.46
C SER A 618 -10.88 27.34 12.44
N LYS A 619 -12.06 26.86 12.86
CA LYS A 619 -13.05 26.25 11.94
C LYS A 619 -13.43 27.18 10.78
N GLN A 620 -13.46 28.49 11.02
CA GLN A 620 -13.75 29.48 9.99
C GLN A 620 -12.63 29.55 8.94
N GLU A 621 -11.37 29.46 9.35
CA GLU A 621 -10.24 29.40 8.41
C GLU A 621 -10.30 28.10 7.60
N LEU A 622 -10.54 26.96 8.24
CA LEU A 622 -10.72 25.67 7.54
C LEU A 622 -11.80 25.76 6.47
N GLU A 623 -12.99 26.25 6.84
CA GLU A 623 -14.13 26.37 5.94
C GLU A 623 -13.81 27.24 4.72
N LYS A 624 -13.18 28.39 4.97
CA LYS A 624 -12.86 29.37 3.94
C LYS A 624 -11.88 28.86 2.91
N HIS A 625 -10.86 28.11 3.33
CA HIS A 625 -9.89 27.51 2.40
C HIS A 625 -10.49 26.31 1.67
N PHE A 626 -11.31 25.51 2.37
CA PHE A 626 -12.04 24.41 1.74
C PHE A 626 -12.95 24.91 0.61
N ASP A 627 -13.74 25.94 0.87
CA ASP A 627 -14.65 26.56 -0.11
C ASP A 627 -13.95 27.12 -1.34
N PHE A 628 -12.69 27.53 -1.20
CA PHE A 628 -11.90 28.04 -2.32
C PHE A 628 -11.22 26.93 -3.11
N TYR A 629 -10.59 25.96 -2.43
CA TYR A 629 -9.71 24.99 -3.08
C TYR A 629 -10.40 23.70 -3.52
N GLU A 630 -11.43 23.23 -2.81
CA GLU A 630 -12.14 22.01 -3.21
C GLU A 630 -12.78 22.14 -4.60
N PRO A 631 -13.48 23.25 -4.95
CA PRO A 631 -14.10 23.37 -6.27
C PRO A 631 -13.11 23.41 -7.43
N LEU A 632 -11.83 23.68 -7.15
CA LEU A 632 -10.74 23.69 -8.14
C LEU A 632 -10.02 22.33 -8.25
N THR A 633 -10.34 21.39 -7.37
CA THR A 633 -9.64 20.10 -7.28
C THR A 633 -10.28 19.05 -8.17
N VAL A 634 -9.48 18.46 -9.08
CA VAL A 634 -9.97 17.42 -10.00
C VAL A 634 -9.94 16.03 -9.38
N HIS A 635 -9.20 15.80 -8.29
CA HIS A 635 -9.04 14.50 -7.65
C HIS A 635 -8.48 13.43 -8.60
N GLU A 636 -7.44 13.77 -9.36
CA GLU A 636 -6.76 12.86 -10.30
C GLU A 636 -5.59 12.10 -9.67
N SER A 637 -5.48 12.20 -8.34
CA SER A 637 -4.70 11.29 -7.50
C SER A 637 -5.64 10.49 -6.61
N SER A 638 -5.34 9.20 -6.41
CA SER A 638 -6.06 8.34 -5.47
C SER A 638 -5.96 8.81 -4.02
N LEU A 639 -4.92 9.56 -3.65
CA LEU A 639 -4.73 10.13 -2.31
C LEU A 639 -5.62 11.36 -2.04
N SER A 640 -6.24 11.94 -3.07
CA SER A 640 -6.98 13.21 -2.92
C SER A 640 -8.30 13.10 -2.12
N PRO A 641 -9.21 12.15 -2.41
CA PRO A 641 -10.56 12.20 -1.84
C PRO A 641 -10.59 12.03 -0.32
N CYS A 642 -9.70 11.25 0.29
CA CYS A 642 -9.74 10.98 1.73
C CYS A 642 -9.53 12.25 2.57
N VAL A 643 -8.55 13.09 2.23
CA VAL A 643 -8.28 14.36 2.92
C VAL A 643 -9.47 15.32 2.80
N HIS A 644 -10.14 15.33 1.65
CA HIS A 644 -11.36 16.12 1.44
C HIS A 644 -12.56 15.55 2.21
N SER A 645 -12.68 14.23 2.31
CA SER A 645 -13.70 13.56 3.13
C SER A 645 -13.58 13.93 4.60
N ILE A 646 -12.36 13.92 5.15
CA ILE A 646 -12.09 14.24 6.56
C ILE A 646 -12.45 15.70 6.85
N GLN A 647 -12.00 16.63 6.01
CA GLN A 647 -12.30 18.05 6.19
C GLN A 647 -13.78 18.37 5.97
N ALA A 648 -14.44 17.78 4.97
CA ALA A 648 -15.87 17.93 4.76
C ALA A 648 -16.67 17.45 5.98
N ALA A 649 -16.28 16.33 6.60
CA ALA A 649 -16.92 15.84 7.84
C ALA A 649 -16.72 16.83 9.01
N LYS A 650 -15.50 17.38 9.18
CA LYS A 650 -15.21 18.40 10.20
C LYS A 650 -16.04 19.68 10.01
N LEU A 651 -16.31 20.04 8.76
CA LEU A 651 -17.09 21.21 8.37
C LEU A 651 -18.60 20.95 8.31
N ASP A 652 -19.07 19.78 8.79
CA ASP A 652 -20.49 19.38 8.77
C ASP A 652 -21.09 19.26 7.35
N ARG A 653 -20.27 19.05 6.32
CA ARG A 653 -20.67 18.87 4.92
C ARG A 653 -20.82 17.40 4.58
N MET A 654 -21.75 16.74 5.26
CA MET A 654 -21.85 15.28 5.29
C MET A 654 -22.13 14.63 3.94
N ASP A 655 -22.92 15.27 3.06
CA ASP A 655 -23.16 14.77 1.71
C ASP A 655 -21.87 14.72 0.88
N GLN A 656 -21.09 15.80 0.95
CA GLN A 656 -19.81 15.93 0.24
C GLN A 656 -18.76 14.97 0.84
N ALA A 657 -18.73 14.84 2.17
CA ALA A 657 -17.87 13.88 2.87
C ALA A 657 -18.17 12.44 2.44
N TYR A 658 -19.44 12.06 2.38
CA TYR A 658 -19.84 10.73 1.95
C TYR A 658 -19.55 10.45 0.47
N GLU A 659 -19.72 11.45 -0.42
CA GLU A 659 -19.32 11.32 -1.82
C GLU A 659 -17.81 11.05 -1.97
N PHE A 660 -16.97 11.80 -1.25
CA PHE A 660 -15.53 11.57 -1.24
C PHE A 660 -15.15 10.22 -0.67
N TYR A 661 -15.80 9.80 0.42
CA TYR A 661 -15.64 8.48 1.01
C TYR A 661 -15.94 7.36 0.00
N LEU A 662 -17.02 7.46 -0.77
CA LEU A 662 -17.34 6.45 -1.79
C LEU A 662 -16.27 6.38 -2.88
N ARG A 663 -15.74 7.53 -3.32
CA ARG A 663 -14.67 7.59 -4.31
C ARG A 663 -13.38 6.93 -3.83
N THR A 664 -13.00 7.08 -2.56
CA THR A 664 -11.81 6.38 -2.01
C THR A 664 -12.08 4.90 -1.76
N SER A 665 -13.21 4.57 -1.13
CA SER A 665 -13.50 3.19 -0.68
C SER A 665 -13.75 2.19 -1.80
N ARG A 666 -14.23 2.68 -2.95
CA ARG A 666 -14.54 1.85 -4.12
C ARG A 666 -13.70 2.22 -5.35
N LEU A 667 -12.60 2.94 -5.16
CA LEU A 667 -11.72 3.40 -6.24
C LEU A 667 -11.36 2.27 -7.20
N ASP A 668 -10.83 1.17 -6.66
CA ASP A 668 -10.43 0.00 -7.44
C ASP A 668 -11.64 -0.87 -7.82
N LEU A 669 -12.57 -1.11 -6.88
CA LEU A 669 -13.72 -2.00 -7.09
C LEU A 669 -14.66 -1.56 -8.23
N ASP A 670 -14.77 -0.25 -8.44
CA ASP A 670 -15.58 0.34 -9.52
C ASP A 670 -14.72 0.95 -10.64
N ASP A 671 -13.38 0.83 -10.54
CA ASP A 671 -12.38 1.33 -11.49
C ASP A 671 -12.58 2.82 -11.85
N TYR A 672 -12.67 3.67 -10.83
CA TYR A 672 -12.93 5.11 -11.00
C TYR A 672 -11.87 5.81 -11.88
N ASN A 673 -10.61 5.40 -11.75
CA ASN A 673 -9.49 5.97 -12.50
C ASN A 673 -9.24 5.30 -13.86
N LYS A 674 -9.86 4.14 -14.13
CA LYS A 674 -9.58 3.31 -15.32
C LYS A 674 -8.14 2.83 -15.42
N GLU A 675 -7.62 2.37 -14.30
CA GLU A 675 -6.22 1.94 -14.14
C GLU A 675 -6.09 0.66 -13.30
N VAL A 676 -7.21 0.01 -12.92
CA VAL A 676 -7.16 -1.17 -12.05
C VAL A 676 -6.43 -2.34 -12.70
N GLU A 677 -6.39 -2.43 -14.03
CA GLU A 677 -5.64 -3.47 -14.75
C GLU A 677 -4.12 -3.42 -14.48
N GLU A 678 -3.60 -2.25 -14.10
CA GLU A 678 -2.18 -2.02 -13.75
C GLU A 678 -1.87 -2.35 -12.28
N GLY A 679 -2.89 -2.68 -11.48
CA GLY A 679 -2.82 -2.98 -10.04
C GLY A 679 -3.67 -2.04 -9.18
N CYS A 680 -4.02 -2.49 -7.98
CA CYS A 680 -4.84 -1.76 -7.00
C CYS A 680 -4.07 -0.60 -6.34
N HIS A 681 -4.75 0.43 -5.85
CA HIS A 681 -4.12 1.61 -5.24
C HIS A 681 -3.95 1.45 -3.72
N ILE A 682 -3.04 0.57 -3.30
CA ILE A 682 -2.84 0.12 -1.92
C ILE A 682 -2.65 1.26 -0.93
N THR A 683 -1.81 2.26 -1.22
CA THR A 683 -1.58 3.37 -0.27
C THR A 683 -2.83 4.25 -0.07
N SER A 684 -3.64 4.40 -1.12
CA SER A 684 -4.96 5.08 -1.04
C SER A 684 -5.95 4.34 -0.15
N MET A 685 -5.82 3.02 0.00
CA MET A 685 -6.71 2.22 0.84
C MET A 685 -6.62 2.61 2.32
N ALA A 686 -5.44 3.10 2.77
CA ALA A 686 -5.29 3.68 4.10
C ALA A 686 -6.14 4.95 4.26
N GLY A 687 -6.24 5.76 3.20
CA GLY A 687 -7.12 6.93 3.15
C GLY A 687 -8.61 6.60 3.34
N THR A 688 -9.06 5.42 2.89
CA THR A 688 -10.44 4.96 3.16
C THR A 688 -10.66 4.72 4.65
N TRP A 689 -9.70 4.09 5.33
CA TRP A 689 -9.75 3.89 6.78
C TRP A 689 -9.74 5.24 7.51
N MET A 690 -8.85 6.16 7.12
CA MET A 690 -8.76 7.50 7.71
C MET A 690 -10.07 8.29 7.55
N SER A 691 -10.73 8.19 6.39
CA SER A 691 -12.01 8.85 6.13
C SER A 691 -13.10 8.42 7.13
N ILE A 692 -13.08 7.15 7.55
CA ILE A 692 -14.02 6.66 8.57
C ILE A 692 -13.55 7.04 9.97
N VAL A 693 -12.29 6.80 10.32
CA VAL A 693 -11.83 6.92 11.71
C VAL A 693 -11.57 8.37 12.10
N GLU A 694 -10.84 9.13 11.29
CA GLU A 694 -10.51 10.53 11.53
C GLU A 694 -11.60 11.47 11.00
N GLY A 695 -12.29 11.08 9.91
CA GLY A 695 -13.42 11.85 9.35
C GLY A 695 -14.72 11.63 10.10
N PHE A 696 -15.41 10.51 9.85
CA PHE A 696 -16.72 10.25 10.47
C PHE A 696 -16.64 9.91 11.97
N GLY A 697 -15.59 9.22 12.42
CA GLY A 697 -15.31 8.96 13.82
C GLY A 697 -14.78 10.20 14.55
N GLY A 698 -14.27 11.18 13.79
CA GLY A 698 -13.71 12.41 14.34
C GLY A 698 -12.52 12.16 15.27
N LEU A 699 -11.79 11.05 15.09
CA LEU A 699 -10.66 10.70 15.97
C LEU A 699 -9.56 11.76 15.89
N LYS A 700 -9.15 12.25 17.06
CA LYS A 700 -7.96 13.08 17.26
C LYS A 700 -7.28 12.75 18.56
N ILE A 701 -6.01 13.15 18.70
CA ILE A 701 -5.32 13.15 20.00
C ILE A 701 -5.29 14.58 20.51
N VAL A 702 -6.00 14.85 21.61
CA VAL A 702 -6.09 16.16 22.26
C VAL A 702 -5.66 15.99 23.70
N ASP A 703 -4.66 16.77 24.15
CA ASP A 703 -4.11 16.69 25.51
C ASP A 703 -3.79 15.24 25.95
N ASP A 704 -3.10 14.49 25.08
CA ASP A 704 -2.74 13.07 25.27
C ASP A 704 -3.91 12.08 25.35
N LYS A 705 -5.13 12.50 24.98
CA LYS A 705 -6.36 11.69 25.04
C LYS A 705 -6.99 11.50 23.66
N PRO A 706 -7.55 10.32 23.36
CA PRO A 706 -8.38 10.13 22.18
C PRO A 706 -9.65 10.98 22.31
N SER A 707 -9.90 11.82 21.30
CA SER A 707 -11.07 12.67 21.17
C SER A 707 -11.91 12.21 19.98
N PHE A 708 -13.23 12.16 20.15
CA PHE A 708 -14.18 11.73 19.14
C PHE A 708 -15.27 12.80 18.96
N GLU A 709 -15.30 13.41 17.77
CA GLU A 709 -16.39 14.28 17.31
C GLU A 709 -17.17 13.58 16.18
N THR A 710 -17.96 12.57 16.54
CA THR A 710 -18.51 11.63 15.54
C THR A 710 -19.62 12.24 14.69
N LYS A 711 -19.68 11.82 13.42
CA LYS A 711 -20.71 12.13 12.43
C LYS A 711 -21.22 10.84 11.82
N LEU A 712 -22.55 10.72 11.68
CA LEU A 712 -23.18 9.58 11.04
C LEU A 712 -23.73 10.01 9.66
N PRO A 713 -23.20 9.48 8.54
CA PRO A 713 -23.79 9.67 7.22
C PRO A 713 -25.24 9.17 7.17
N GLU A 714 -26.13 9.87 6.44
CA GLU A 714 -27.55 9.49 6.36
C GLU A 714 -27.78 8.10 5.75
N GLN A 715 -26.85 7.66 4.91
CA GLN A 715 -26.86 6.36 4.23
C GLN A 715 -26.59 5.20 5.21
N TRP A 716 -26.01 5.48 6.38
CA TRP A 716 -25.64 4.48 7.37
C TRP A 716 -26.62 4.47 8.54
N LYS A 717 -26.97 3.28 9.01
CA LYS A 717 -27.71 3.11 10.26
C LYS A 717 -26.80 3.23 11.47
N GLY A 718 -25.54 2.84 11.30
CA GLY A 718 -24.47 2.95 12.28
C GLY A 718 -23.17 2.40 11.73
N PHE A 719 -22.07 2.69 12.41
CA PHE A 719 -20.76 2.12 12.13
C PHE A 719 -19.98 1.88 13.42
N SER A 720 -19.02 0.97 13.38
CA SER A 720 -18.09 0.78 14.48
C SER A 720 -16.68 0.48 14.00
N PHE A 721 -15.70 0.84 14.83
CA PHE A 721 -14.29 0.58 14.59
C PHE A 721 -13.56 0.40 15.92
N LYS A 722 -12.39 -0.24 15.86
CA LYS A 722 -11.50 -0.39 17.01
C LYS A 722 -10.18 0.32 16.76
N LEU A 723 -9.57 0.75 17.85
CA LEU A 723 -8.23 1.31 17.86
C LEU A 723 -7.48 0.82 19.09
N ASN A 724 -6.22 0.47 18.89
CA ASN A 724 -5.24 0.28 19.94
C ASN A 724 -4.65 1.65 20.29
N PHE A 725 -4.94 2.17 21.47
CA PHE A 725 -4.34 3.39 21.99
C PHE A 725 -3.59 3.07 23.28
N ARG A 726 -2.25 3.12 23.23
CA ARG A 726 -1.37 2.86 24.38
C ARG A 726 -1.64 1.49 25.04
N ASN A 727 -1.78 0.44 24.20
CA ASN A 727 -2.13 -0.94 24.58
C ASN A 727 -3.55 -1.11 25.16
N GLN A 728 -4.42 -0.12 25.00
CA GLN A 728 -5.82 -0.19 25.38
C GLN A 728 -6.68 -0.22 24.12
N ILE A 729 -7.48 -1.28 23.96
CA ILE A 729 -8.38 -1.42 22.81
C ILE A 729 -9.64 -0.63 23.11
N LEU A 730 -9.85 0.45 22.37
CA LEU A 730 -11.09 1.22 22.39
C LEU A 730 -11.98 0.76 21.22
N HIS A 731 -13.24 0.46 21.52
CA HIS A 731 -14.26 0.15 20.53
C HIS A 731 -15.26 1.30 20.47
N VAL A 732 -15.34 1.96 19.32
CA VAL A 732 -16.20 3.10 19.08
C VAL A 732 -17.38 2.65 18.24
N GLN A 733 -18.59 2.90 18.72
CA GLN A 733 -19.84 2.58 18.05
C GLN A 733 -20.66 3.85 17.89
N VAL A 734 -21.15 4.10 16.67
CA VAL A 734 -21.93 5.28 16.33
C VAL A 734 -23.20 4.84 15.66
N ASP A 735 -24.34 5.28 16.18
CA ASP A 735 -25.65 5.07 15.57
C ASP A 735 -26.57 6.28 15.84
N LYS A 736 -27.87 6.14 15.52
CA LYS A 736 -28.86 7.22 15.71
C LYS A 736 -29.09 7.61 17.18
N SER A 737 -28.67 6.78 18.13
CA SER A 737 -28.75 7.07 19.57
C SER A 737 -27.55 7.86 20.09
N GLY A 738 -26.45 7.88 19.34
CA GLY A 738 -25.25 8.65 19.64
C GLY A 738 -23.97 7.82 19.55
N THR A 739 -22.95 8.26 20.28
CA THR A 739 -21.63 7.63 20.34
C THR A 739 -21.48 6.82 21.62
N GLN A 740 -21.07 5.57 21.49
CA GLN A 740 -20.66 4.73 22.61
C GLN A 740 -19.18 4.34 22.42
N VAL A 741 -18.37 4.54 23.46
CA VAL A 741 -16.97 4.09 23.49
C VAL A 741 -16.78 3.14 24.66
N THR A 742 -16.21 1.97 24.39
CA THR A 742 -15.88 0.98 25.42
C THR A 742 -14.39 0.67 25.40
N SER A 743 -13.78 0.49 26.58
CA SER A 743 -12.40 0.03 26.72
C SER A 743 -12.38 -1.46 27.04
N HIS A 744 -11.61 -2.23 26.28
CA HIS A 744 -11.35 -3.66 26.48
C HIS A 744 -9.94 -3.95 27.02
N GLY A 745 -9.23 -2.90 27.44
CA GLY A 745 -7.91 -3.04 28.04
C GLY A 745 -7.96 -3.39 29.53
N THR A 746 -6.84 -3.19 30.23
CA THR A 746 -6.69 -3.55 31.66
C THR A 746 -6.72 -2.35 32.58
N GLU A 747 -6.61 -1.13 32.04
CA GLU A 747 -6.50 0.11 32.81
C GLU A 747 -7.58 1.12 32.40
N PRO A 748 -7.98 2.03 33.30
CA PRO A 748 -8.84 3.15 32.93
C PRO A 748 -8.21 4.02 31.84
N VAL A 749 -9.03 4.51 30.92
CA VAL A 749 -8.59 5.38 29.81
C VAL A 749 -9.44 6.63 29.77
N ASP A 750 -8.79 7.79 29.79
CA ASP A 750 -9.47 9.07 29.58
C ASP A 750 -9.67 9.31 28.09
N VAL A 751 -10.91 9.62 27.71
CA VAL A 751 -11.30 9.96 26.35
C VAL A 751 -12.11 11.25 26.36
N ILE A 752 -12.16 11.94 25.22
CA ILE A 752 -13.03 13.10 25.01
C ILE A 752 -14.11 12.68 24.01
N ILE A 753 -15.38 12.80 24.38
CA ILE A 753 -16.51 12.47 23.50
C ILE A 753 -17.35 13.73 23.33
N ASN A 754 -17.42 14.26 22.11
CA ASN A 754 -18.17 15.48 21.78
C ASN A 754 -17.84 16.67 22.72
N GLY A 755 -16.58 16.80 23.12
CA GLY A 755 -16.08 17.86 24.00
C GLY A 755 -16.16 17.58 25.51
N GLU A 756 -16.72 16.44 25.93
CA GLU A 756 -16.78 16.03 27.33
C GLU A 756 -15.70 14.99 27.64
N GLU A 757 -14.90 15.23 28.68
CA GLU A 757 -13.90 14.29 29.17
C GLU A 757 -14.55 13.19 30.03
N ILE A 758 -14.27 11.93 29.70
CA ILE A 758 -14.85 10.74 30.31
C ILE A 758 -13.74 9.73 30.58
N THR A 759 -13.66 9.21 31.81
CA THR A 759 -12.81 8.08 32.16
C THR A 759 -13.55 6.76 31.93
N LEU A 760 -13.11 5.98 30.94
CA LEU A 760 -13.64 4.66 30.66
C LEU A 760 -13.02 3.64 31.61
N GLN A 761 -13.85 2.82 32.26
CA GLN A 761 -13.37 1.67 33.02
C GLN A 761 -13.26 0.45 32.09
N PRO A 762 -12.25 -0.42 32.28
CA PRO A 762 -12.15 -1.69 31.58
C PRO A 762 -13.46 -2.50 31.66
N GLN A 763 -14.03 -2.86 30.51
CA GLN A 763 -15.04 -3.90 30.49
C GLN A 763 -14.36 -5.23 30.72
N MET A 764 -14.56 -5.82 31.91
CA MET A 764 -14.12 -7.19 32.16
C MET A 764 -14.87 -8.13 31.22
N VAL A 765 -14.19 -8.59 30.18
CA VAL A 765 -14.64 -9.72 29.38
C VAL A 765 -14.39 -10.95 30.24
N ASN A 766 -15.44 -11.48 30.88
CA ASN A 766 -15.35 -12.80 31.49
C ASN A 766 -15.09 -13.80 30.36
N ALA A 767 -13.94 -14.47 30.43
CA ALA A 767 -13.54 -15.53 29.50
C ALA A 767 -14.52 -16.71 29.51
#